data_AF-A0A0Q0EM79-F1
#
_entry.id   AF-A0A0Q0EM79-F1
#
_cell.length_a   1.000
_cell.length_b   1.000
_cell.length_c   1.000
_cell.angle_alpha   90.00
_cell.angle_beta   90.00
_cell.angle_gamma   90.00
#
_symmetry.space_group_name_H-M   'P 1'
#
loop_
_entity.id
_entity.type
_entity.pdbx_description
1 polymer ?
#
loop_
_entity_poly.entity_id
_entity_poly.type
_entity_poly.pdbx_seq_one_letter_code
_entity_poly.pdbx_strand_id
1 'polypeptide(L)'
;MDVHQLALLARQPSAVLTERRSFWGMPKRGLALILANAMFWQPLLVQAEGIVVSGPNTSLSQAGNGVPIVNIATPNASGLSHNQYQQFNVESQGVILNNSTNQTQSTQLGGIIVGNSNLRGTAATTILNEVVGANASQLKGYTEVAGQAARVIVANPYGISCNGCGFINTPQVTLTTGKPVLDANGQLQRFNVQGGSISIDGVGLNADNVDQFDIITRSAKINAELHAKRLNIIAGRNDVDAQTLNATALADDGSAKPELAIDSSALGGMYAGTIRLVGTEAGVGVRLAGNLAASGGDIQIDANGHLNVMQTAASAAVTVKANSAEVNGPVYAGSSLAVTTAGDLVTRQNVAARDALTLSAGGQLNNSAVIEAGVNADNSRNGSGDVTLSATGLSNSGSITASRALQATVTQVLNNQGATLNGQASTRIAAAAIDNRQSGRILSQSGSVDINASQVLNSQSGLISSSGSLTITAGSLDNSQQGKLSSSSILSARISGQFLNQLGLVSANGDLLLNAATLDNRSAEISTLGNLTSTVGQFNNSEKGRLLANGSLQLTSDTLNNQNGSLAGQQNVQLTLGQLTNTGNGSVYGKNNLNLTLSGALNNDQGALRSDGTLDVRAASLSNNSGSTTSAGAASVSTSGAVVSRGGQILSDAGLTLISGSLDNSQSGR
;
A
#
# COMPACT_ATOMS: atom_id res chain seq x y z
N MET A 1 -34.85 51.10 13.57
CA MET A 1 -34.53 52.15 14.55
C MET A 1 -34.54 51.50 15.93
N ASP A 2 -33.65 51.98 16.79
CA ASP A 2 -33.42 51.65 18.21
C ASP A 2 -32.65 50.37 18.59
N VAL A 3 -31.35 50.49 18.36
CA VAL A 3 -30.21 50.34 19.30
C VAL A 3 -30.55 50.01 20.76
N HIS A 4 -29.97 48.92 21.28
CA HIS A 4 -29.17 48.97 22.52
C HIS A 4 -28.14 47.83 22.57
N GLN A 5 -26.87 48.24 22.58
CA GLN A 5 -25.67 47.43 22.81
C GLN A 5 -25.67 46.85 24.22
N LEU A 6 -25.26 45.58 24.36
CA LEU A 6 -24.79 45.02 25.62
C LEU A 6 -23.29 44.73 25.53
N ALA A 7 -22.62 45.15 26.59
CA ALA A 7 -21.21 45.46 26.66
C ALA A 7 -20.31 44.23 26.83
N LEU A 8 -19.13 44.36 26.22
CA LEU A 8 -17.96 43.49 26.35
C LEU A 8 -17.38 43.64 27.77
N LEU A 9 -17.34 42.56 28.55
CA LEU A 9 -16.72 42.56 29.88
C LEU A 9 -15.23 42.19 29.83
N ALA A 10 -14.44 43.19 30.24
CA ALA A 10 -13.26 43.13 31.11
C ALA A 10 -11.98 42.41 30.64
N ARG A 11 -11.03 43.27 30.26
CA ARG A 11 -9.57 43.09 30.25
C ARG A 11 -9.05 42.57 31.61
N GLN A 12 -8.25 41.51 31.59
CA GLN A 12 -7.29 41.22 32.66
C GLN A 12 -6.03 42.08 32.45
N PRO A 13 -5.48 42.75 33.48
CA PRO A 13 -4.19 43.41 33.36
C PRO A 13 -3.06 42.37 33.40
N SER A 14 -2.25 42.33 32.34
CA SER A 14 -0.99 41.57 32.30
C SER A 14 -0.09 42.02 33.45
N ALA A 15 0.51 41.06 34.15
CA ALA A 15 1.44 41.30 35.24
C ALA A 15 2.59 42.24 34.82
N VAL A 16 2.92 43.19 35.69
CA VAL A 16 4.05 44.10 35.52
C VAL A 16 5.35 43.30 35.49
N LEU A 17 5.97 43.20 34.31
CA LEU A 17 7.30 42.61 34.13
C LEU A 17 8.34 43.43 34.91
N THR A 18 8.84 42.88 36.01
CA THR A 18 9.95 43.48 36.76
C THR A 18 11.26 43.27 35.98
N GLU A 19 11.78 44.32 35.36
CA GLU A 19 13.09 44.29 34.70
C GLU A 19 14.22 44.08 35.72
N ARG A 20 14.72 42.86 35.83
CA ARG A 20 16.01 42.61 36.52
C ARG A 20 17.14 43.12 35.65
N ARG A 21 17.78 44.24 36.01
CA ARG A 21 18.90 44.83 35.25
C ARG A 21 20.24 44.11 35.44
N SER A 22 20.33 43.21 36.41
CA SER A 22 21.51 42.40 36.72
C SER A 22 21.15 40.92 36.86
N PHE A 23 22.08 40.05 36.45
CA PHE A 23 22.04 38.61 36.70
C PHE A 23 23.35 38.24 37.41
N TRP A 24 23.26 37.74 38.64
CA TRP A 24 24.42 37.36 39.46
C TRP A 24 25.47 38.47 39.60
N GLY A 25 25.03 39.69 39.95
CA GLY A 25 25.93 40.83 40.19
C GLY A 25 26.49 41.50 38.93
N MET A 26 26.28 40.95 37.73
CA MET A 26 26.71 41.56 36.47
C MET A 26 25.54 42.26 35.74
N PRO A 27 25.75 43.48 35.21
CA PRO A 27 24.72 44.16 34.43
C PRO A 27 24.42 43.40 33.13
N LYS A 28 23.14 43.25 32.76
CA LYS A 28 22.71 42.51 31.55
C LYS A 28 23.40 42.99 30.26
N ARG A 29 23.70 44.29 30.17
CA ARG A 29 24.46 44.86 29.04
C ARG A 29 25.90 44.36 29.01
N GLY A 30 26.53 44.15 30.17
CA GLY A 30 27.86 43.55 30.28
C GLY A 30 27.85 42.07 29.90
N LEU A 31 26.84 41.31 30.35
CA LEU A 31 26.68 39.91 29.97
C LEU A 31 26.42 39.75 28.46
N ALA A 32 25.58 40.63 27.88
CA ALA A 32 25.33 40.68 26.45
C ALA A 32 26.56 41.11 25.65
N LEU A 33 27.40 42.02 26.18
CA LEU A 33 28.66 42.41 25.55
C LEU A 33 29.69 41.27 25.61
N ILE A 34 29.77 40.53 26.71
CA ILE A 34 30.65 39.36 26.85
C ILE A 34 30.19 38.23 25.92
N LEU A 35 28.89 37.93 25.85
CA LEU A 35 28.32 36.96 24.93
C LEU A 35 28.47 37.40 23.47
N ALA A 36 28.24 38.68 23.16
CA ALA A 36 28.44 39.22 21.83
C ALA A 36 29.91 39.17 21.42
N ASN A 37 30.86 39.46 22.32
CA ASN A 37 32.30 39.31 22.04
C ASN A 37 32.70 37.84 21.96
N ALA A 38 32.18 36.94 22.78
CA ALA A 38 32.42 35.50 22.68
C ALA A 38 31.86 34.90 21.38
N MET A 39 30.74 35.43 20.87
CA MET A 39 30.15 35.05 19.57
C MET A 39 30.79 35.75 18.36
N PHE A 40 31.31 36.97 18.51
CA PHE A 40 32.00 37.70 17.42
C PHE A 40 33.49 37.33 17.28
N TRP A 41 34.14 36.88 18.36
CA TRP A 41 35.59 36.57 18.39
C TRP A 41 35.91 35.08 18.41
N GLN A 42 34.94 34.21 18.13
CA GLN A 42 35.21 32.84 17.70
C GLN A 42 34.81 32.60 16.24
N PRO A 43 35.64 33.04 15.28
CA PRO A 43 35.88 32.19 14.14
C PRO A 43 36.87 31.11 14.58
N LEU A 44 36.39 29.90 14.89
CA LEU A 44 37.16 28.75 14.42
C LEU A 44 37.05 28.80 12.89
N LEU A 45 37.86 29.65 12.27
CA LEU A 45 38.28 29.51 10.90
C LEU A 45 39.04 28.19 10.88
N VAL A 46 38.33 27.08 10.68
CA VAL A 46 38.93 25.88 10.15
C VAL A 46 39.34 26.26 8.72
N GLN A 47 40.54 26.83 8.57
CA GLN A 47 41.22 26.75 7.30
C GLN A 47 41.38 25.26 7.03
N ALA A 48 40.63 24.75 6.06
CA ALA A 48 40.93 23.46 5.48
C ALA A 48 42.30 23.61 4.80
N GLU A 49 43.36 23.28 5.53
CA GLU A 49 44.65 22.95 4.94
C GLU A 49 44.41 21.84 3.90
N GLY A 50 45.00 21.97 2.70
CA GLY A 50 44.66 21.15 1.52
C GLY A 50 44.86 19.64 1.70
N ILE A 51 45.96 19.10 1.18
CA ILE A 51 46.28 17.67 1.32
C ILE A 51 47.57 17.57 2.15
N VAL A 52 47.52 16.78 3.22
CA VAL A 52 48.67 16.52 4.10
C VAL A 52 48.84 15.01 4.25
N VAL A 53 49.89 14.46 3.64
CA VAL A 53 50.21 13.01 3.70
C VAL A 53 50.78 12.62 5.07
N SER A 54 50.48 11.41 5.53
CA SER A 54 50.85 10.91 6.87
C SER A 54 51.84 9.73 6.86
N GLY A 55 52.49 9.42 5.74
CA GLY A 55 53.43 8.30 5.62
C GLY A 55 54.50 8.51 4.53
N PRO A 56 55.60 7.74 4.56
CA PRO A 56 56.76 7.95 3.66
C PRO A 56 56.53 7.49 2.22
N ASN A 57 55.52 6.63 1.99
CA ASN A 57 55.30 5.97 0.69
C ASN A 57 54.32 6.72 -0.22
N THR A 58 53.65 7.77 0.29
CA THR A 58 52.78 8.66 -0.48
C THR A 58 53.44 10.03 -0.47
N SER A 59 53.63 10.65 -1.63
CA SER A 59 54.20 11.99 -1.72
C SER A 59 53.27 12.95 -2.45
N LEU A 60 53.36 14.22 -2.07
CA LEU A 60 52.62 15.30 -2.69
C LEU A 60 53.55 16.11 -3.59
N SER A 61 53.15 16.30 -4.82
CA SER A 61 53.77 17.19 -5.80
C SER A 61 52.72 18.11 -6.43
N GLN A 62 53.11 18.93 -7.40
CA GLN A 62 52.21 19.87 -8.05
C GLN A 62 52.41 19.84 -9.57
N ALA A 63 51.32 19.90 -10.31
CA ALA A 63 51.33 20.03 -11.76
C ALA A 63 51.82 21.43 -12.16
N GLY A 64 52.23 21.61 -13.43
CA GLY A 64 52.71 22.90 -13.93
C GLY A 64 51.68 24.03 -13.84
N ASN A 65 50.39 23.70 -13.78
CA ASN A 65 49.27 24.64 -13.62
C ASN A 65 48.78 24.81 -12.17
N GLY A 66 49.45 24.18 -11.19
CA GLY A 66 49.14 24.35 -9.78
C GLY A 66 48.22 23.27 -9.18
N VAL A 67 47.68 22.33 -9.96
CA VAL A 67 46.86 21.23 -9.43
C VAL A 67 47.71 20.29 -8.57
N PRO A 68 47.30 19.96 -7.33
CA PRO A 68 48.01 18.99 -6.50
C PRO A 68 48.05 17.60 -7.14
N ILE A 69 49.21 16.95 -7.08
CA ILE A 69 49.43 15.58 -7.54
C ILE A 69 49.82 14.72 -6.34
N VAL A 70 49.01 13.73 -6.02
CA VAL A 70 49.35 12.67 -5.08
C VAL A 70 50.05 11.55 -5.84
N ASN A 71 51.35 11.39 -5.61
CA ASN A 71 52.06 10.18 -6.03
C ASN A 71 51.72 9.08 -5.03
N ILE A 72 50.76 8.24 -5.43
CA ILE A 72 50.23 7.16 -4.61
C ILE A 72 51.33 6.14 -4.25
N ALA A 73 51.13 5.43 -3.15
CA ALA A 73 52.03 4.39 -2.67
C ALA A 73 52.09 3.20 -3.62
N THR A 74 53.17 2.43 -3.55
CA THR A 74 53.32 1.16 -4.28
C THR A 74 52.13 0.24 -3.98
N PRO A 75 51.44 -0.30 -4.99
CA PRO A 75 50.37 -1.26 -4.78
C PRO A 75 50.89 -2.54 -4.13
N ASN A 76 50.10 -3.13 -3.23
CA ASN A 76 50.40 -4.46 -2.69
C ASN A 76 50.09 -5.57 -3.70
N ALA A 77 50.29 -6.84 -3.31
CA ALA A 77 50.06 -8.00 -4.18
C ALA A 77 48.61 -8.14 -4.68
N SER A 78 47.65 -7.46 -4.05
CA SER A 78 46.24 -7.40 -4.48
C SER A 78 45.92 -6.22 -5.40
N GLY A 79 46.91 -5.37 -5.70
CA GLY A 79 46.73 -4.15 -6.49
C GLY A 79 46.18 -2.97 -5.70
N LEU A 80 46.10 -3.06 -4.37
CA LEU A 80 45.68 -1.96 -3.50
C LEU A 80 46.86 -1.04 -3.18
N SER A 81 46.74 0.23 -3.55
CA SER A 81 47.60 1.32 -3.06
C SER A 81 46.93 1.99 -1.86
N HIS A 82 47.53 1.87 -0.68
CA HIS A 82 47.02 2.45 0.57
C HIS A 82 47.77 3.72 0.93
N ASN A 83 47.05 4.84 0.95
CA ASN A 83 47.57 6.18 1.15
C ASN A 83 46.93 6.78 2.39
N GLN A 84 47.75 7.24 3.33
CA GLN A 84 47.28 7.80 4.61
C GLN A 84 47.52 9.31 4.68
N TYR A 85 46.55 10.04 5.22
CA TYR A 85 46.55 11.49 5.27
C TYR A 85 46.19 12.03 6.65
N GLN A 86 46.83 13.12 7.07
CA GLN A 86 46.34 13.93 8.19
C GLN A 86 45.12 14.76 7.75
N GLN A 87 45.12 15.22 6.50
CA GLN A 87 44.02 15.93 5.86
C GLN A 87 43.96 15.56 4.38
N PHE A 88 42.74 15.36 3.87
CA PHE A 88 42.49 15.13 2.46
C PHE A 88 41.33 16.01 2.04
N ASN A 89 41.65 17.25 1.63
CA ASN A 89 40.70 18.21 1.09
C ASN A 89 41.01 18.45 -0.39
N VAL A 90 39.96 18.49 -1.21
CA VAL A 90 40.05 18.76 -2.65
C VAL A 90 39.37 20.10 -2.88
N GLU A 91 40.16 21.11 -3.23
CA GLU A 91 39.61 22.42 -3.59
C GLU A 91 39.09 22.42 -5.05
N SER A 92 38.55 23.53 -5.51
CA SER A 92 37.87 23.61 -6.82
C SER A 92 38.77 23.30 -8.03
N GLN A 93 40.08 23.51 -7.92
CA GLN A 93 41.04 23.10 -8.96
C GLN A 93 41.21 21.57 -9.11
N GLY A 94 40.69 20.79 -8.16
CA GLY A 94 40.79 19.33 -8.16
C GLY A 94 42.12 18.78 -7.63
N VAL A 95 42.29 17.46 -7.77
CA VAL A 95 43.49 16.70 -7.39
C VAL A 95 43.74 15.57 -8.39
N ILE A 96 45.01 15.24 -8.62
CA ILE A 96 45.42 14.10 -9.43
C ILE A 96 46.00 13.00 -8.54
N LEU A 97 45.44 11.80 -8.61
CA LEU A 97 46.02 10.56 -8.08
C LEU A 97 46.89 9.94 -9.16
N ASN A 98 48.22 10.03 -9.02
CA ASN A 98 49.16 9.61 -10.05
C ASN A 98 49.36 8.09 -10.05
N ASN A 99 48.58 7.39 -10.87
CA ASN A 99 48.67 5.95 -11.09
C ASN A 99 49.41 5.59 -12.39
N SER A 100 50.26 6.49 -12.89
CA SER A 100 50.97 6.28 -14.15
C SER A 100 52.32 5.61 -13.97
N THR A 101 52.52 4.51 -14.70
CA THR A 101 53.79 3.78 -14.80
C THR A 101 54.67 4.28 -15.96
N ASN A 102 54.15 5.16 -16.82
CA ASN A 102 54.89 5.75 -17.92
C ASN A 102 55.77 6.91 -17.43
N GLN A 103 56.81 7.29 -18.18
CA GLN A 103 57.67 8.42 -17.80
C GLN A 103 56.91 9.75 -17.68
N THR A 104 55.93 9.96 -18.56
CA THR A 104 55.00 11.10 -18.52
C THR A 104 53.58 10.64 -18.79
N GLN A 105 52.61 11.42 -18.33
CA GLN A 105 51.18 11.13 -18.49
C GLN A 105 50.41 12.41 -18.77
N SER A 106 49.54 12.40 -19.78
CA SER A 106 48.57 13.47 -19.97
C SER A 106 47.38 13.28 -19.02
N THR A 107 46.95 14.38 -18.39
CA THR A 107 45.83 14.46 -17.45
C THR A 107 44.90 15.58 -17.86
N GLN A 108 43.62 15.47 -17.52
CA GLN A 108 42.59 16.47 -17.81
C GLN A 108 42.75 17.70 -16.91
N LEU A 109 43.09 17.50 -15.63
CA LEU A 109 43.20 18.58 -14.66
C LEU A 109 44.56 19.28 -14.71
N GLY A 110 45.66 18.55 -14.90
CA GLY A 110 47.03 19.04 -14.70
C GLY A 110 47.89 19.15 -15.95
N GLY A 111 47.37 18.76 -17.12
CA GLY A 111 48.17 18.63 -18.35
C GLY A 111 49.16 17.47 -18.26
N ILE A 112 50.38 17.65 -18.79
CA ILE A 112 51.40 16.59 -18.75
C ILE A 112 52.08 16.57 -17.38
N ILE A 113 52.01 15.43 -16.70
CA ILE A 113 52.70 15.17 -15.42
C ILE A 113 53.80 14.12 -15.61
N VAL A 114 54.74 14.06 -14.66
CA VAL A 114 55.75 13.00 -14.58
C VAL A 114 55.12 11.74 -13.97
N GLY A 115 55.54 10.57 -14.44
CA GLY A 115 55.13 9.28 -13.89
C GLY A 115 55.43 9.09 -12.41
N ASN A 116 54.68 8.21 -11.77
CA ASN A 116 54.86 7.93 -10.35
C ASN A 116 55.94 6.85 -10.14
N SER A 117 57.12 7.28 -9.66
CA SER A 117 58.24 6.39 -9.38
C SER A 117 57.97 5.37 -8.27
N ASN A 118 56.97 5.59 -7.41
CA ASN A 118 56.59 4.64 -6.36
C ASN A 118 56.03 3.32 -6.94
N LEU A 119 55.46 3.35 -8.15
CA LEU A 119 54.73 2.21 -8.72
C LEU A 119 55.65 1.09 -9.24
N ARG A 120 56.93 1.37 -9.48
CA ARG A 120 57.93 0.40 -9.99
C ARG A 120 57.44 -0.42 -11.20
N GLY A 121 56.63 0.19 -12.07
CA GLY A 121 56.08 -0.43 -13.27
C GLY A 121 54.73 -1.16 -13.10
N THR A 122 54.14 -1.18 -11.89
CA THR A 122 52.83 -1.78 -11.65
C THR A 122 51.84 -0.75 -11.13
N ALA A 123 50.78 -0.49 -11.90
CA ALA A 123 49.70 0.42 -11.49
C ALA A 123 48.78 -0.23 -10.45
N ALA A 124 48.19 0.60 -9.59
CA ALA A 124 47.14 0.20 -8.66
C ALA A 124 45.85 -0.13 -9.42
N THR A 125 45.10 -1.13 -8.95
CA THR A 125 43.72 -1.37 -9.36
C THR A 125 42.73 -0.74 -8.38
N THR A 126 43.15 -0.51 -7.13
CA THR A 126 42.39 0.21 -6.11
C THR A 126 43.30 1.21 -5.40
N ILE A 127 42.83 2.45 -5.24
CA ILE A 127 43.51 3.53 -4.53
C ILE A 127 42.67 3.88 -3.31
N LEU A 128 43.16 3.51 -2.12
CA LEU A 128 42.56 3.83 -0.85
C LEU A 128 43.21 5.08 -0.27
N ASN A 129 42.40 6.12 -0.10
CA ASN A 129 42.78 7.36 0.57
C ASN A 129 42.15 7.40 1.96
N GLU A 130 42.93 7.08 2.99
CA GLU A 130 42.47 7.02 4.38
C GLU A 130 42.95 8.26 5.15
N VAL A 131 42.00 9.00 5.72
CA VAL A 131 42.32 10.10 6.65
C VAL A 131 42.44 9.53 8.05
N VAL A 132 43.63 9.68 8.64
CA VAL A 132 43.95 9.28 10.02
C VAL A 132 43.92 10.46 10.99
N GLY A 133 43.88 11.69 10.46
CA GLY A 133 43.71 12.92 11.25
C GLY A 133 42.27 13.17 11.69
N ALA A 134 42.08 14.14 12.60
CA ALA A 134 40.80 14.35 13.31
C ALA A 134 39.78 15.25 12.59
N ASN A 135 40.03 15.63 11.34
CA ASN A 135 39.22 16.61 10.61
C ASN A 135 38.43 15.95 9.47
N ALA A 136 37.20 16.40 9.25
CA ALA A 136 36.39 16.01 8.10
C ALA A 136 37.02 16.48 6.77
N SER A 137 36.76 15.73 5.70
CA SER A 137 37.22 16.06 4.35
C SER A 137 36.22 16.96 3.63
N GLN A 138 36.72 17.97 2.93
CA GLN A 138 35.94 18.82 2.03
C GLN A 138 36.36 18.55 0.58
N LEU A 139 35.42 18.12 -0.25
CA LEU A 139 35.63 17.81 -1.66
C LEU A 139 34.82 18.80 -2.52
N LYS A 140 35.51 19.76 -3.12
CA LYS A 140 34.94 20.89 -3.89
C LYS A 140 35.30 20.87 -5.38
N GLY A 141 36.03 19.85 -5.83
CA GLY A 141 36.51 19.72 -7.20
C GLY A 141 36.73 18.28 -7.61
N TYR A 142 37.28 18.07 -8.82
CA TYR A 142 37.43 16.74 -9.40
C TYR A 142 38.65 15.99 -8.86
N THR A 143 38.50 14.68 -8.66
CA THR A 143 39.61 13.75 -8.40
C THR A 143 39.89 12.93 -9.65
N GLU A 144 41.05 13.11 -10.25
CA GLU A 144 41.47 12.41 -11.47
C GLU A 144 42.47 11.28 -11.16
N VAL A 145 42.25 10.09 -11.71
CA VAL A 145 43.27 9.03 -11.73
C VAL A 145 44.11 9.17 -13.00
N ALA A 146 45.39 9.51 -12.87
CA ALA A 146 46.29 9.58 -14.03
C ALA A 146 46.83 8.19 -14.40
N GLY A 147 46.86 7.85 -15.69
CA GLY A 147 47.37 6.57 -16.17
C GLY A 147 46.28 5.48 -16.18
N GLN A 148 46.59 4.29 -15.66
CA GLN A 148 45.63 3.19 -15.64
C GLN A 148 44.46 3.52 -14.69
N ALA A 149 43.24 3.31 -15.17
CA ALA A 149 42.02 3.50 -14.38
C ALA A 149 42.03 2.58 -13.15
N ALA A 150 41.58 3.11 -12.01
CA ALA A 150 41.55 2.39 -10.74
C ALA A 150 40.33 2.80 -9.90
N ARG A 151 39.83 1.89 -9.05
CA ARG A 151 38.81 2.22 -8.05
C ARG A 151 39.38 3.25 -7.08
N VAL A 152 38.60 4.28 -6.74
CA VAL A 152 38.99 5.31 -5.76
C VAL A 152 38.14 5.19 -4.51
N ILE A 153 38.79 5.16 -3.35
CA ILE A 153 38.12 5.15 -2.04
C ILE A 153 38.63 6.35 -1.25
N VAL A 154 37.72 7.13 -0.68
CA VAL A 154 38.04 8.19 0.30
C VAL A 154 37.37 7.81 1.61
N ALA A 155 38.18 7.45 2.60
CA ALA A 155 37.74 7.01 3.91
C ALA A 155 38.12 8.04 4.97
N ASN A 156 37.12 8.67 5.59
CA ASN A 156 37.31 9.62 6.67
C ASN A 156 36.23 9.48 7.75
N PRO A 157 36.54 8.84 8.90
CA PRO A 157 35.58 8.64 9.99
C PRO A 157 34.98 9.91 10.60
N TYR A 158 35.61 11.07 10.40
CA TYR A 158 35.13 12.36 10.91
C TYR A 158 34.11 13.02 9.98
N GLY A 159 33.91 12.50 8.77
CA GLY A 159 32.93 12.97 7.80
C GLY A 159 33.54 13.45 6.49
N ILE A 160 32.68 13.57 5.48
CA ILE A 160 33.03 14.03 4.13
C ILE A 160 31.93 14.97 3.64
N SER A 161 32.27 16.17 3.18
CA SER A 161 31.36 17.02 2.42
C SER A 161 31.76 17.07 0.96
N CYS A 162 30.79 16.94 0.06
CA CYS A 162 30.94 17.08 -1.37
C CYS A 162 30.12 18.28 -1.84
N ASN A 163 30.77 19.25 -2.49
CA ASN A 163 30.10 20.40 -3.09
C ASN A 163 30.71 20.65 -4.48
N GLY A 164 30.15 20.00 -5.49
CA GLY A 164 30.73 19.98 -6.84
C GLY A 164 31.91 19.03 -6.98
N CYS A 165 32.01 18.02 -6.11
CA CYS A 165 33.01 16.98 -6.30
C CYS A 165 32.66 16.11 -7.53
N GLY A 166 33.68 15.60 -8.19
CA GLY A 166 33.56 14.74 -9.35
C GLY A 166 34.78 13.85 -9.50
N PHE A 167 34.73 12.87 -10.39
CA PHE A 167 35.80 11.89 -10.53
C PHE A 167 36.11 11.65 -12.00
N ILE A 168 37.38 11.43 -12.33
CA ILE A 168 37.83 11.23 -13.72
C ILE A 168 38.67 9.95 -13.78
N ASN A 169 38.44 9.15 -14.82
CA ASN A 169 39.18 7.91 -15.10
C ASN A 169 39.12 6.88 -13.95
N THR A 170 37.95 6.76 -13.31
CA THR A 170 37.69 5.75 -12.29
C THR A 170 36.38 5.02 -12.56
N PRO A 171 36.39 3.68 -12.62
CA PRO A 171 35.17 2.90 -12.83
C PRO A 171 34.31 2.82 -11.57
N GLN A 172 34.90 2.99 -10.37
CA GLN A 172 34.18 2.89 -9.11
C GLN A 172 34.72 3.88 -8.08
N VAL A 173 33.81 4.53 -7.37
CA VAL A 173 34.14 5.45 -6.28
C VAL A 173 33.40 5.04 -5.01
N THR A 174 34.09 5.04 -3.88
CA THR A 174 33.49 4.87 -2.56
C THR A 174 33.88 6.04 -1.66
N LEU A 175 32.90 6.83 -1.22
CA LEU A 175 33.05 7.78 -0.12
C LEU A 175 32.57 7.12 1.17
N THR A 176 33.40 7.09 2.20
CA THR A 176 33.04 6.40 3.44
C THR A 176 33.51 7.10 4.70
N THR A 177 32.70 7.03 5.77
CA THR A 177 33.13 7.32 7.14
C THR A 177 33.50 6.05 7.91
N GLY A 178 33.43 4.89 7.24
CA GLY A 178 33.89 3.64 7.80
C GLY A 178 35.41 3.57 7.79
N LYS A 179 35.97 3.06 8.88
CA LYS A 179 37.39 2.70 8.92
C LYS A 179 37.61 1.49 8.01
N PRO A 180 38.54 1.54 7.03
CA PRO A 180 38.86 0.38 6.21
C PRO A 180 39.51 -0.72 7.07
N VAL A 181 39.06 -1.96 6.88
CA VAL A 181 39.62 -3.14 7.55
C VAL A 181 40.28 -4.00 6.48
N LEU A 182 41.60 -4.16 6.60
CA LEU A 182 42.41 -4.99 5.72
C LEU A 182 42.66 -6.36 6.36
N ASP A 183 42.80 -7.41 5.54
CA ASP A 183 43.27 -8.71 6.02
C ASP A 183 44.79 -8.75 6.22
N ALA A 184 45.31 -9.91 6.65
CA ALA A 184 46.74 -10.13 6.88
C ALA A 184 47.61 -9.95 5.61
N ASN A 185 47.02 -10.07 4.41
CA ASN A 185 47.69 -9.87 3.12
C ASN A 185 47.52 -8.45 2.59
N GLY A 186 46.85 -7.56 3.35
CA GLY A 186 46.58 -6.18 2.97
C GLY A 186 45.43 -6.02 1.98
N GLN A 187 44.58 -7.03 1.76
CA GLN A 187 43.38 -6.87 0.93
C GLN A 187 42.26 -6.20 1.73
N LEU A 188 41.51 -5.30 1.08
CA LEU A 188 40.38 -4.63 1.70
C LEU A 188 39.18 -5.58 1.85
N GLN A 189 38.78 -5.84 3.09
CA GLN A 189 37.69 -6.76 3.42
C GLN A 189 36.37 -6.01 3.63
N ARG A 190 36.37 -4.99 4.49
CA ARG A 190 35.15 -4.26 4.88
C ARG A 190 35.43 -2.84 5.33
N PHE A 191 34.36 -2.06 5.45
CA PHE A 191 34.33 -0.76 6.11
C PHE A 191 33.59 -0.88 7.43
N ASN A 192 34.24 -0.53 8.54
CA ASN A 192 33.63 -0.50 9.86
C ASN A 192 33.13 0.93 10.16
N VAL A 193 31.82 1.14 10.08
CA VAL A 193 31.16 2.43 10.25
C VAL A 193 30.67 2.58 11.68
N GLN A 194 31.30 3.49 12.44
CA GLN A 194 30.93 3.82 13.82
C GLN A 194 30.27 5.20 13.95
N GLY A 195 30.57 6.12 13.02
CA GLY A 195 30.25 7.53 13.14
C GLY A 195 30.43 8.28 11.83
N GLY A 196 30.40 9.61 11.92
CA GLY A 196 30.60 10.52 10.79
C GLY A 196 29.36 10.67 9.91
N SER A 197 29.34 11.77 9.16
CA SER A 197 28.31 12.05 8.17
C SER A 197 28.92 12.34 6.81
N ILE A 198 28.20 11.97 5.75
CA ILE A 198 28.52 12.41 4.38
C ILE A 198 27.44 13.35 3.92
N SER A 199 27.83 14.52 3.41
CA SER A 199 26.89 15.49 2.83
C SER A 199 27.19 15.76 1.35
N ILE A 200 26.13 15.86 0.55
CA ILE A 200 26.16 16.35 -0.83
C ILE A 200 25.43 17.69 -0.83
N ASP A 201 26.16 18.77 -1.08
CA ASP A 201 25.70 20.15 -0.92
C ASP A 201 25.96 20.99 -2.17
N GLY A 202 25.42 22.20 -2.20
CA GLY A 202 25.74 23.24 -3.19
C GLY A 202 25.52 22.80 -4.63
N VAL A 203 26.61 22.66 -5.40
CA VAL A 203 26.59 22.28 -6.83
C VAL A 203 26.17 20.81 -7.04
N GLY A 204 26.16 20.00 -5.99
CA GLY A 204 25.82 18.58 -6.06
C GLY A 204 27.00 17.69 -6.45
N LEU A 205 26.70 16.52 -7.00
CA LEU A 205 27.66 15.51 -7.41
C LEU A 205 27.25 14.98 -8.80
N ASN A 206 28.17 15.06 -9.76
CA ASN A 206 28.04 14.34 -11.03
C ASN A 206 29.04 13.17 -11.06
N ALA A 207 28.51 11.95 -11.05
CA ALA A 207 29.24 10.70 -11.18
C ALA A 207 28.76 9.88 -12.41
N ASP A 208 28.26 10.54 -13.45
CA ASP A 208 27.77 9.88 -14.68
C ASP A 208 28.87 9.15 -15.45
N ASN A 209 30.12 9.57 -15.27
CA ASN A 209 31.29 8.92 -15.84
C ASN A 209 31.87 7.79 -14.97
N VAL A 210 31.25 7.52 -13.81
CA VAL A 210 31.62 6.42 -12.91
C VAL A 210 30.58 5.30 -13.03
N ASP A 211 31.04 4.06 -13.22
CA ASP A 211 30.12 2.91 -13.37
C ASP A 211 29.41 2.54 -12.06
N GLN A 212 30.02 2.87 -10.92
CA GLN A 212 29.44 2.69 -9.59
C GLN A 212 29.91 3.74 -8.60
N PHE A 213 28.95 4.36 -7.91
CA PHE A 213 29.21 5.32 -6.84
C PHE A 213 28.58 4.83 -5.53
N ASP A 214 29.42 4.72 -4.51
CA ASP A 214 29.03 4.21 -3.19
C ASP A 214 29.24 5.28 -2.11
N ILE A 215 28.22 5.51 -1.29
CA ILE A 215 28.29 6.30 -0.05
C ILE A 215 28.08 5.33 1.12
N ILE A 216 29.06 5.21 2.01
CA ILE A 216 29.01 4.30 3.15
C ILE A 216 29.29 5.09 4.43
N THR A 217 28.26 5.43 5.19
CA THR A 217 28.36 6.41 6.28
C THR A 217 27.44 6.05 7.45
N ARG A 218 27.59 6.69 8.62
CA ARG A 218 26.57 6.54 9.67
C ARG A 218 25.31 7.34 9.34
N SER A 219 25.46 8.55 8.81
CA SER A 219 24.34 9.35 8.30
C SER A 219 24.69 10.05 6.98
N ALA A 220 23.76 10.08 6.04
CA ALA A 220 23.89 10.75 4.74
C ALA A 220 22.91 11.93 4.64
N LYS A 221 23.40 13.09 4.17
CA LYS A 221 22.58 14.26 3.86
C LYS A 221 22.72 14.61 2.39
N ILE A 222 21.62 14.56 1.64
CA ILE A 222 21.60 14.87 0.21
C ILE A 222 20.82 16.16 0.04
N ASN A 223 21.53 17.28 -0.07
CA ASN A 223 20.93 18.61 -0.15
C ASN A 223 20.99 19.21 -1.56
N ALA A 224 21.64 18.54 -2.50
CA ALA A 224 21.78 18.92 -3.89
C ALA A 224 21.69 17.66 -4.78
N GLU A 225 21.57 17.85 -6.09
CA GLU A 225 21.41 16.74 -7.02
C GLU A 225 22.63 15.80 -7.04
N LEU A 226 22.34 14.50 -7.12
CA LEU A 226 23.31 13.44 -7.28
C LEU A 226 22.97 12.65 -8.54
N HIS A 227 23.90 12.62 -9.49
CA HIS A 227 23.79 11.87 -10.75
C HIS A 227 24.82 10.73 -10.77
N ALA A 228 24.41 9.51 -11.13
CA ALA A 228 25.31 8.34 -11.20
C ALA A 228 24.79 7.23 -12.12
N LYS A 229 25.65 6.32 -12.61
CA LYS A 229 25.14 5.12 -13.32
C LYS A 229 24.53 4.09 -12.37
N ARG A 230 25.24 3.73 -11.30
CA ARG A 230 24.77 2.84 -10.22
C ARG A 230 25.07 3.48 -8.87
N LEU A 231 24.05 3.78 -8.10
CA LEU A 231 24.17 4.46 -6.81
C LEU A 231 23.88 3.50 -5.66
N ASN A 232 24.81 3.40 -4.71
CA ASN A 232 24.58 2.77 -3.42
C ASN A 232 24.75 3.80 -2.29
N ILE A 233 23.77 3.90 -1.40
CA ILE A 233 23.90 4.64 -0.14
C ILE A 233 23.60 3.69 1.00
N ILE A 234 24.59 3.43 1.84
CA ILE A 234 24.50 2.55 2.99
C ILE A 234 24.77 3.38 4.23
N ALA A 235 23.74 3.50 5.06
CA ALA A 235 23.70 4.33 6.25
C ALA A 235 23.46 3.51 7.53
N GLY A 236 23.92 4.07 8.65
CA GLY A 236 23.85 3.50 9.99
C GLY A 236 25.19 2.94 10.48
N ARG A 237 25.17 2.40 11.70
CA ARG A 237 26.35 1.76 12.31
C ARG A 237 26.48 0.31 11.84
N ASN A 238 27.48 0.03 11.01
CA ASN A 238 27.60 -1.24 10.27
C ASN A 238 29.02 -1.70 10.02
N ASP A 239 29.15 -3.00 9.79
CA ASP A 239 30.17 -3.56 8.92
C ASP A 239 29.63 -3.71 7.50
N VAL A 240 30.29 -3.08 6.54
CA VAL A 240 29.93 -3.15 5.12
C VAL A 240 31.03 -3.85 4.35
N ASP A 241 30.71 -5.00 3.75
CA ASP A 241 31.64 -5.75 2.91
C ASP A 241 32.09 -4.90 1.71
N ALA A 242 33.41 -4.86 1.45
CA ALA A 242 33.97 -3.91 0.49
C ALA A 242 33.74 -4.30 -0.98
N GLN A 243 33.27 -5.51 -1.26
CA GLN A 243 33.03 -6.05 -2.60
C GLN A 243 31.52 -6.14 -2.90
N THR A 244 30.79 -6.85 -2.04
CA THR A 244 29.35 -7.12 -2.17
C THR A 244 28.48 -5.97 -1.66
N LEU A 245 29.05 -5.09 -0.83
CA LEU A 245 28.34 -4.00 -0.17
C LEU A 245 27.17 -4.50 0.69
N ASN A 246 27.24 -5.73 1.18
CA ASN A 246 26.32 -6.25 2.17
C ASN A 246 26.62 -5.58 3.51
N ALA A 247 25.59 -5.03 4.15
CA ALA A 247 25.69 -4.35 5.43
C ALA A 247 25.22 -5.27 6.55
N THR A 248 26.06 -5.41 7.58
CA THR A 248 25.72 -6.07 8.84
C THR A 248 25.66 -5.01 9.93
N ALA A 249 24.46 -4.79 10.49
CA ALA A 249 24.26 -3.83 11.56
C ALA A 249 25.10 -4.19 12.79
N LEU A 250 25.74 -3.18 13.38
CA LEU A 250 26.42 -3.32 14.66
C LEU A 250 25.41 -3.17 15.80
N ALA A 251 25.59 -3.93 16.89
CA ALA A 251 24.73 -3.86 18.06
C ALA A 251 24.73 -2.44 18.65
N ASP A 252 23.64 -1.98 19.28
CA ASP A 252 23.59 -0.67 19.93
C ASP A 252 24.70 -0.53 21.00
N ASP A 253 25.50 0.54 20.94
CA ASP A 253 26.56 0.84 21.93
C ASP A 253 26.16 1.96 22.91
N GLY A 254 24.94 2.47 22.83
CA GLY A 254 24.45 3.57 23.65
C GLY A 254 24.88 4.96 23.17
N SER A 255 25.60 5.06 22.04
CA SER A 255 25.88 6.37 21.43
C SER A 255 24.60 7.04 20.92
N ALA A 256 24.57 8.38 20.94
CA ALA A 256 23.44 9.13 20.42
C ALA A 256 23.19 8.77 18.94
N LYS A 257 21.95 8.38 18.64
CA LYS A 257 21.54 8.01 17.27
C LYS A 257 21.35 9.26 16.41
N PRO A 258 21.68 9.21 15.11
CA PRO A 258 21.28 10.25 14.17
C PRO A 258 19.75 10.42 14.14
N GLU A 259 19.28 11.61 13.78
CA GLU A 259 17.84 11.84 13.55
C GLU A 259 17.33 11.00 12.35
N LEU A 260 18.12 10.98 11.28
CA LEU A 260 17.85 10.24 10.05
C LEU A 260 19.14 9.58 9.56
N ALA A 261 19.00 8.36 9.02
CA ALA A 261 20.09 7.61 8.43
C ALA A 261 20.41 8.17 7.04
N ILE A 262 19.36 8.48 6.26
CA ILE A 262 19.45 9.15 4.97
C ILE A 262 18.41 10.27 4.98
N ASP A 263 18.86 11.48 4.74
CA ASP A 263 18.02 12.67 4.63
C ASP A 263 18.28 13.36 3.30
N SER A 264 17.35 13.21 2.35
CA SER A 264 17.33 13.94 1.10
C SER A 264 16.36 15.12 1.22
N SER A 265 16.86 16.33 0.96
CA SER A 265 16.07 17.55 0.91
C SER A 265 15.27 17.64 -0.40
N ALA A 266 14.32 18.57 -0.50
CA ALA A 266 13.59 18.81 -1.75
C ALA A 266 14.49 19.24 -2.92
N LEU A 267 15.67 19.81 -2.63
CA LEU A 267 16.70 20.16 -3.63
C LEU A 267 17.66 18.99 -3.90
N GLY A 268 17.64 17.95 -3.06
CA GLY A 268 18.53 16.81 -3.10
C GLY A 268 17.97 15.61 -3.83
N GLY A 269 17.77 15.73 -5.15
CA GLY A 269 17.34 14.61 -5.99
C GLY A 269 18.45 13.59 -6.25
N MET A 270 18.08 12.32 -6.43
CA MET A 270 18.97 11.23 -6.82
C MET A 270 18.53 10.67 -8.16
N TYR A 271 19.40 10.75 -9.15
CA TYR A 271 19.16 10.34 -10.53
C TYR A 271 20.21 9.31 -10.92
N ALA A 272 19.79 8.08 -11.18
CA ALA A 272 20.74 7.05 -11.59
C ALA A 272 20.17 6.02 -12.57
N GLY A 273 21.03 5.14 -13.09
CA GLY A 273 20.57 3.93 -13.78
C GLY A 273 19.90 2.96 -12.80
N THR A 274 20.50 2.75 -11.64
CA THR A 274 19.93 1.97 -10.50
C THR A 274 20.24 2.66 -9.18
N ILE A 275 19.36 2.53 -8.20
CA ILE A 275 19.51 3.13 -6.86
C ILE A 275 19.29 2.07 -5.79
N ARG A 276 20.23 1.94 -4.85
CA ARG A 276 20.08 1.11 -3.65
C ARG A 276 20.36 1.93 -2.40
N LEU A 277 19.35 2.06 -1.54
CA LEU A 277 19.42 2.78 -0.27
C LEU A 277 19.22 1.80 0.89
N VAL A 278 20.12 1.82 1.86
CA VAL A 278 20.08 0.93 3.03
C VAL A 278 20.29 1.76 4.28
N GLY A 279 19.31 1.80 5.19
CA GLY A 279 19.39 2.37 6.52
C GLY A 279 19.22 1.26 7.55
N THR A 280 20.29 0.95 8.27
CA THR A 280 20.38 -0.28 9.09
C THR A 280 20.17 -0.05 10.59
N GLU A 281 20.41 1.17 11.07
CA GLU A 281 20.37 1.50 12.50
C GLU A 281 18.91 1.50 12.98
N ALA A 282 18.59 0.55 13.86
CA ALA A 282 17.21 0.30 14.28
C ALA A 282 16.57 1.55 14.91
N GLY A 283 15.39 1.90 14.39
CA GLY A 283 14.61 3.07 14.80
C GLY A 283 15.02 4.39 14.16
N VAL A 284 16.11 4.43 13.40
CA VAL A 284 16.53 5.63 12.68
C VAL A 284 15.85 5.68 11.31
N GLY A 285 15.16 6.78 11.02
CA GLY A 285 14.35 6.91 9.81
C GLY A 285 15.15 7.24 8.55
N VAL A 286 14.46 7.15 7.41
CA VAL A 286 14.93 7.62 6.09
C VAL A 286 13.90 8.61 5.56
N ARG A 287 14.34 9.81 5.19
CA ARG A 287 13.51 10.84 4.56
C ARG A 287 14.02 11.14 3.17
N LEU A 288 13.14 11.02 2.18
CA LEU A 288 13.43 11.22 0.77
C LEU A 288 12.50 12.30 0.22
N ALA A 289 12.82 13.56 0.52
CA ALA A 289 12.00 14.70 0.11
C ALA A 289 12.27 15.15 -1.33
N GLY A 290 13.42 14.79 -1.90
CA GLY A 290 13.76 15.02 -3.30
C GLY A 290 13.25 13.90 -4.23
N ASN A 291 13.43 14.11 -5.53
CA ASN A 291 13.09 13.12 -6.55
C ASN A 291 14.07 11.94 -6.51
N LEU A 292 13.54 10.72 -6.52
CA LEU A 292 14.32 9.51 -6.81
C LEU A 292 13.95 8.98 -8.19
N ALA A 293 14.92 8.92 -9.09
CA ALA A 293 14.69 8.44 -10.45
C ALA A 293 15.74 7.41 -10.87
N ALA A 294 15.28 6.20 -11.21
CA ALA A 294 16.10 5.16 -11.84
C ALA A 294 15.72 5.02 -13.33
N SER A 295 16.59 5.48 -14.22
CA SER A 295 16.33 5.48 -15.68
C SER A 295 16.62 4.14 -16.35
N GLY A 296 17.52 3.33 -15.79
CA GLY A 296 18.02 2.10 -16.40
C GLY A 296 17.62 0.80 -15.70
N GLY A 297 16.96 0.86 -14.55
CA GLY A 297 16.68 -0.31 -13.73
C GLY A 297 15.94 0.00 -12.44
N ASP A 298 16.30 -0.73 -11.39
CA ASP A 298 15.52 -0.80 -10.15
C ASP A 298 15.87 0.29 -9.13
N ILE A 299 14.91 0.55 -8.24
CA ILE A 299 15.12 1.24 -6.96
C ILE A 299 14.88 0.24 -5.83
N GLN A 300 15.85 0.08 -4.95
CA GLN A 300 15.73 -0.71 -3.73
C GLN A 300 15.95 0.18 -2.51
N ILE A 301 15.02 0.12 -1.55
CA ILE A 301 15.09 0.84 -0.28
C ILE A 301 14.90 -0.17 0.86
N ASP A 302 15.85 -0.24 1.78
CA ASP A 302 15.74 -1.02 3.02
C ASP A 302 15.99 -0.07 4.20
N ALA A 303 14.97 0.19 5.00
CA ALA A 303 15.02 1.13 6.11
C ALA A 303 14.58 0.47 7.42
N ASN A 304 15.48 0.26 8.37
CA ASN A 304 15.19 -0.32 9.68
C ASN A 304 14.45 0.63 10.65
N GLY A 305 13.69 1.57 10.09
CA GLY A 305 12.98 2.65 10.78
C GLY A 305 11.79 3.15 9.95
N HIS A 306 11.39 4.40 10.19
CA HIS A 306 10.34 5.04 9.44
C HIS A 306 10.86 5.56 8.09
N LEU A 307 10.17 5.24 6.99
CA LEU A 307 10.47 5.72 5.65
C LEU A 307 9.45 6.77 5.21
N ASN A 308 9.92 7.93 4.77
CA ASN A 308 9.08 8.95 4.15
C ASN A 308 9.55 9.20 2.71
N VAL A 309 8.66 9.07 1.73
CA VAL A 309 8.96 9.22 0.31
C VAL A 309 8.08 10.29 -0.32
N MET A 310 8.70 11.21 -1.07
CA MET A 310 7.99 12.27 -1.79
C MET A 310 7.82 11.98 -3.28
N GLN A 311 8.84 11.56 -4.02
CA GLN A 311 8.66 11.21 -5.43
C GLN A 311 9.64 10.12 -5.83
N THR A 312 9.14 9.06 -6.47
CA THR A 312 9.97 7.93 -6.88
C THR A 312 9.50 7.37 -8.21
N ALA A 313 10.42 7.22 -9.17
CA ALA A 313 10.14 6.62 -10.47
C ALA A 313 11.28 5.68 -10.88
N ALA A 314 10.96 4.44 -11.22
CA ALA A 314 11.92 3.49 -11.78
C ALA A 314 11.44 2.99 -13.15
N SER A 315 12.35 2.82 -14.11
CA SER A 315 12.04 2.18 -15.39
C SER A 315 11.79 0.67 -15.26
N ALA A 316 12.33 0.05 -14.21
CA ALA A 316 12.05 -1.34 -13.85
C ALA A 316 11.29 -1.42 -12.50
N ALA A 317 11.83 -2.08 -11.47
CA ALA A 317 11.11 -2.36 -10.23
C ALA A 317 11.41 -1.33 -9.13
N VAL A 318 10.45 -1.16 -8.21
CA VAL A 318 10.68 -0.45 -6.94
C VAL A 318 10.40 -1.42 -5.81
N THR A 319 11.40 -1.71 -4.99
CA THR A 319 11.29 -2.60 -3.82
C THR A 319 11.62 -1.84 -2.55
N VAL A 320 10.70 -1.86 -1.59
CA VAL A 320 10.81 -1.16 -0.31
C VAL A 320 10.60 -2.13 0.83
N LYS A 321 11.52 -2.12 1.80
CA LYS A 321 11.37 -2.73 3.11
C LYS A 321 11.54 -1.65 4.17
N ALA A 322 10.59 -1.54 5.10
CA ALA A 322 10.70 -0.60 6.19
C ALA A 322 10.07 -1.11 7.50
N ASN A 323 10.32 -0.45 8.63
CA ASN A 323 9.50 -0.69 9.82
C ASN A 323 8.11 -0.07 9.65
N SER A 324 8.03 1.15 9.12
CA SER A 324 6.79 1.81 8.69
C SER A 324 7.09 2.74 7.51
N ALA A 325 6.10 3.06 6.70
CA ALA A 325 6.31 3.95 5.56
C ALA A 325 5.15 4.90 5.29
N GLU A 326 5.49 6.11 4.85
CA GLU A 326 4.57 7.10 4.31
C GLU A 326 4.97 7.50 2.90
N VAL A 327 4.03 7.34 1.98
CA VAL A 327 4.14 7.77 0.59
C VAL A 327 3.37 9.07 0.43
N ASN A 328 4.10 10.18 0.43
CA ASN A 328 3.56 11.55 0.41
C ASN A 328 3.61 12.22 -0.97
N GLY A 329 4.11 11.51 -1.99
CA GLY A 329 3.97 11.88 -3.39
C GLY A 329 4.09 10.67 -4.32
N PRO A 330 4.10 10.89 -5.65
CA PRO A 330 3.82 9.83 -6.60
C PRO A 330 4.96 8.81 -6.65
N VAL A 331 4.58 7.53 -6.70
CA VAL A 331 5.50 6.41 -6.89
C VAL A 331 5.11 5.62 -8.13
N TYR A 332 6.06 5.41 -9.04
CA TYR A 332 5.86 4.64 -10.26
C TYR A 332 6.96 3.60 -10.46
N ALA A 333 6.56 2.36 -10.80
CA ALA A 333 7.47 1.32 -11.26
C ALA A 333 7.09 0.86 -12.68
N GLY A 334 8.05 0.93 -13.62
CA GLY A 334 7.89 0.48 -15.00
C GLY A 334 7.72 -1.03 -15.17
N SER A 335 7.89 -1.81 -14.09
CA SER A 335 7.50 -3.23 -14.00
C SER A 335 6.69 -3.49 -12.72
N SER A 336 7.34 -3.86 -11.62
CA SER A 336 6.69 -4.22 -10.36
C SER A 336 7.03 -3.26 -9.22
N LEU A 337 6.05 -3.02 -8.35
CA LEU A 337 6.22 -2.26 -7.12
C LEU A 337 5.92 -3.16 -5.92
N ALA A 338 6.86 -3.31 -5.00
CA ALA A 338 6.69 -4.08 -3.78
C ALA A 338 7.06 -3.24 -2.56
N VAL A 339 6.13 -3.06 -1.62
CA VAL A 339 6.36 -2.37 -0.35
C VAL A 339 6.01 -3.31 0.79
N THR A 340 6.96 -3.56 1.69
CA THR A 340 6.76 -4.38 2.88
C THR A 340 7.11 -3.58 4.13
N THR A 341 6.16 -3.42 5.04
CA THR A 341 6.34 -2.76 6.33
C THR A 341 6.02 -3.70 7.49
N ALA A 342 6.81 -3.66 8.57
CA ALA A 342 6.50 -4.40 9.79
C ALA A 342 5.31 -3.81 10.57
N GLY A 343 5.11 -2.49 10.47
CA GLY A 343 3.99 -1.73 11.00
C GLY A 343 3.17 -1.10 9.89
N ASP A 344 2.75 0.15 10.10
CA ASP A 344 1.81 0.85 9.22
C ASP A 344 2.44 1.29 7.88
N LEU A 345 1.60 1.31 6.85
CA LEU A 345 1.87 1.86 5.53
C LEU A 345 0.78 2.86 5.16
N VAL A 346 1.16 4.10 4.87
CA VAL A 346 0.23 5.16 4.47
C VAL A 346 0.52 5.62 3.06
N THR A 347 -0.50 5.64 2.19
CA THR A 347 -0.42 6.15 0.83
C THR A 347 -1.33 7.36 0.68
N ARG A 348 -0.73 8.56 0.63
CA ARG A 348 -1.46 9.83 0.48
C ARG A 348 -1.52 10.33 -0.96
N GLN A 349 -0.72 9.73 -1.84
CA GLN A 349 -0.59 10.08 -3.24
C GLN A 349 -0.51 8.82 -4.11
N ASN A 350 -0.52 9.01 -5.43
CA ASN A 350 -0.66 7.89 -6.37
C ASN A 350 0.51 6.91 -6.29
N VAL A 351 0.19 5.62 -6.19
CA VAL A 351 1.14 4.52 -6.21
C VAL A 351 0.78 3.61 -7.38
N ALA A 352 1.68 3.50 -8.35
CA ALA A 352 1.39 2.81 -9.61
C ALA A 352 2.51 1.86 -10.05
N ALA A 353 2.12 0.78 -10.73
CA ALA A 353 3.05 -0.15 -11.37
C ALA A 353 2.51 -0.62 -12.73
N ARG A 354 3.41 -0.99 -13.66
CA ARG A 354 3.02 -1.54 -14.96
C ARG A 354 2.43 -2.94 -14.86
N ASP A 355 3.08 -3.84 -14.12
CA ASP A 355 2.80 -5.28 -14.17
C ASP A 355 2.19 -5.80 -12.87
N ALA A 356 2.76 -5.44 -11.72
CA ALA A 356 2.30 -5.93 -10.43
C ALA A 356 2.59 -4.91 -9.31
N LEU A 357 1.63 -4.73 -8.41
CA LEU A 357 1.74 -3.88 -7.24
C LEU A 357 1.41 -4.71 -5.99
N THR A 358 2.38 -4.84 -5.08
CA THR A 358 2.23 -5.57 -3.82
C THR A 358 2.49 -4.65 -2.64
N LEU A 359 1.48 -4.45 -1.78
CA LEU A 359 1.63 -3.74 -0.51
C LEU A 359 1.35 -4.69 0.65
N SER A 360 2.34 -4.89 1.52
CA SER A 360 2.24 -5.73 2.70
C SER A 360 2.59 -4.92 3.94
N ALA A 361 1.63 -4.76 4.85
CA ALA A 361 1.81 -4.05 6.11
C ALA A 361 1.51 -4.98 7.29
N GLY A 362 2.42 -5.09 8.26
CA GLY A 362 2.12 -5.80 9.51
C GLY A 362 1.09 -5.05 10.37
N GLY A 363 0.93 -3.74 10.18
CA GLY A 363 -0.06 -2.89 10.83
C GLY A 363 -1.25 -2.52 9.92
N GLN A 364 -1.60 -1.24 9.91
CA GLN A 364 -2.64 -0.67 9.06
C GLN A 364 -2.08 -0.26 7.69
N LEU A 365 -2.81 -0.59 6.62
CA LEU A 365 -2.65 0.02 5.31
C LEU A 365 -3.70 1.11 5.14
N ASN A 366 -3.28 2.37 5.12
CA ASN A 366 -4.16 3.53 4.97
C ASN A 366 -3.97 4.18 3.61
N ASN A 367 -4.94 4.02 2.71
CA ASN A 367 -4.94 4.63 1.39
C ASN A 367 -5.96 5.76 1.30
N SER A 368 -5.50 6.96 0.94
CA SER A 368 -6.36 8.11 0.63
C SER A 368 -6.23 8.60 -0.82
N ALA A 369 -5.55 7.85 -1.69
CA ALA A 369 -5.27 8.23 -3.07
C ALA A 369 -5.54 7.06 -4.05
N VAL A 370 -4.85 7.04 -5.19
CA VAL A 370 -4.96 5.96 -6.18
C VAL A 370 -3.83 4.95 -5.98
N ILE A 371 -4.20 3.68 -5.81
CA ILE A 371 -3.28 2.54 -5.95
C ILE A 371 -3.68 1.80 -7.22
N GLU A 372 -2.76 1.65 -8.16
CA GLU A 372 -3.09 1.00 -9.43
C GLU A 372 -1.98 0.15 -10.03
N ALA A 373 -2.36 -0.98 -10.62
CA ALA A 373 -1.47 -1.78 -11.45
C ALA A 373 -2.03 -1.86 -12.86
N GLY A 374 -1.13 -1.89 -13.84
CA GLY A 374 -1.47 -1.93 -15.26
C GLY A 374 -1.29 -0.60 -15.98
N VAL A 375 -0.43 0.29 -15.47
CA VAL A 375 -0.21 1.62 -16.05
C VAL A 375 1.16 1.68 -16.74
N ASN A 376 1.14 1.97 -18.03
CA ASN A 376 2.34 2.16 -18.84
C ASN A 376 2.94 3.56 -18.62
N ALA A 377 4.18 3.76 -19.06
CA ALA A 377 4.88 5.04 -18.89
C ALA A 377 4.22 6.22 -19.63
N ASP A 378 3.40 5.93 -20.65
CA ASP A 378 2.59 6.90 -21.40
C ASP A 378 1.19 7.12 -20.80
N ASN A 379 0.97 6.66 -19.56
CA ASN A 379 -0.31 6.67 -18.84
C ASN A 379 -1.42 5.83 -19.47
N SER A 380 -1.16 5.08 -20.55
CA SER A 380 -2.11 4.10 -21.07
C SER A 380 -2.22 2.90 -20.12
N ARG A 381 -3.34 2.20 -20.18
CA ARG A 381 -3.54 0.97 -19.40
C ARG A 381 -3.22 -0.27 -20.23
N ASN A 382 -2.51 -1.21 -19.64
CA ASN A 382 -2.38 -2.59 -20.13
C ASN A 382 -3.42 -3.50 -19.44
N GLY A 383 -3.50 -4.77 -19.86
CA GLY A 383 -4.45 -5.77 -19.34
C GLY A 383 -3.85 -6.81 -18.39
N SER A 384 -2.61 -6.62 -17.90
CA SER A 384 -1.89 -7.62 -17.08
C SER A 384 -1.71 -7.22 -15.61
N GLY A 385 -1.89 -5.93 -15.30
CA GLY A 385 -1.63 -5.34 -13.99
C GLY A 385 -2.40 -5.96 -12.81
N ASP A 386 -1.68 -6.57 -11.88
CA ASP A 386 -2.25 -7.11 -10.63
C ASP A 386 -1.96 -6.24 -9.41
N VAL A 387 -2.93 -6.15 -8.49
CA VAL A 387 -2.75 -5.53 -7.17
C VAL A 387 -2.95 -6.59 -6.09
N THR A 388 -1.96 -6.74 -5.21
CA THR A 388 -2.02 -7.62 -4.04
C THR A 388 -1.80 -6.82 -2.76
N LEU A 389 -2.75 -6.90 -1.83
CA LEU A 389 -2.72 -6.18 -0.55
C LEU A 389 -2.78 -7.18 0.61
N SER A 390 -1.90 -6.99 1.59
CA SER A 390 -1.95 -7.72 2.85
C SER A 390 -1.76 -6.78 4.02
N ALA A 391 -2.66 -6.81 5.00
CA ALA A 391 -2.58 -5.93 6.17
C ALA A 391 -3.28 -6.51 7.41
N THR A 392 -2.98 -5.96 8.60
CA THR A 392 -3.83 -6.20 9.76
C THR A 392 -5.20 -5.53 9.58
N GLY A 393 -5.20 -4.25 9.19
CA GLY A 393 -6.40 -3.54 8.75
C GLY A 393 -6.12 -2.73 7.48
N LEU A 394 -7.16 -2.50 6.69
CA LEU A 394 -7.09 -1.69 5.47
C LEU A 394 -8.15 -0.59 5.55
N SER A 395 -7.72 0.66 5.55
CA SER A 395 -8.61 1.81 5.33
C SER A 395 -8.37 2.35 3.93
N ASN A 396 -9.38 2.23 3.07
CA ASN A 396 -9.38 2.81 1.74
C ASN A 396 -10.43 3.93 1.69
N SER A 397 -9.99 5.17 1.53
CA SER A 397 -10.83 6.33 1.23
C SER A 397 -10.60 6.87 -0.20
N GLY A 398 -9.83 6.14 -1.01
CA GLY A 398 -9.50 6.50 -2.39
C GLY A 398 -9.95 5.44 -3.40
N SER A 399 -9.08 5.11 -4.35
CA SER A 399 -9.35 4.09 -5.38
C SER A 399 -8.21 3.09 -5.46
N ILE A 400 -8.56 1.80 -5.48
CA ILE A 400 -7.62 0.71 -5.70
C ILE A 400 -8.07 -0.04 -6.95
N THR A 401 -7.26 0.00 -8.01
CA THR A 401 -7.63 -0.53 -9.32
C THR A 401 -6.55 -1.41 -9.94
N ALA A 402 -6.88 -2.68 -10.18
CA ALA A 402 -6.05 -3.61 -10.94
C ALA A 402 -6.60 -3.77 -12.38
N SER A 403 -5.73 -3.60 -13.39
CA SER A 403 -6.05 -3.90 -14.78
C SER A 403 -6.37 -5.38 -15.04
N ARG A 404 -6.00 -6.29 -14.13
CA ARG A 404 -6.35 -7.71 -14.21
C ARG A 404 -6.94 -8.24 -12.91
N ALA A 405 -6.15 -8.51 -11.89
CA ALA A 405 -6.65 -9.09 -10.64
C ALA A 405 -6.32 -8.21 -9.42
N LEU A 406 -7.33 -7.98 -8.59
CA LEU A 406 -7.19 -7.40 -7.26
C LEU A 406 -7.35 -8.50 -6.22
N GLN A 407 -6.36 -8.66 -5.34
CA GLN A 407 -6.44 -9.51 -4.16
C GLN A 407 -6.16 -8.69 -2.89
N ALA A 408 -7.05 -8.80 -1.90
CA ALA A 408 -6.86 -8.18 -0.58
C ALA A 408 -7.05 -9.22 0.53
N THR A 409 -6.02 -9.40 1.36
CA THR A 409 -6.04 -10.28 2.54
C THR A 409 -5.83 -9.43 3.79
N VAL A 410 -6.89 -9.22 4.56
CA VAL A 410 -6.89 -8.33 5.72
C VAL A 410 -7.28 -9.14 6.96
N THR A 411 -6.49 -9.14 8.03
CA THR A 411 -6.81 -10.02 9.16
C THR A 411 -7.95 -9.50 10.04
N GLN A 412 -8.21 -8.19 10.03
CA GLN A 412 -9.28 -7.52 10.78
C GLN A 412 -10.29 -6.85 9.82
N VAL A 413 -10.36 -5.52 9.85
CA VAL A 413 -11.34 -4.74 9.12
C VAL A 413 -10.74 -4.22 7.82
N LEU A 414 -11.45 -4.49 6.72
CA LEU A 414 -11.30 -3.75 5.46
C LEU A 414 -12.41 -2.69 5.41
N ASN A 415 -12.05 -1.44 5.62
CA ASN A 415 -12.94 -0.29 5.46
C ASN A 415 -12.77 0.32 4.06
N ASN A 416 -13.84 0.27 3.28
CA ASN A 416 -13.98 0.81 1.93
C ASN A 416 -15.16 1.78 1.82
N GLN A 417 -15.51 2.46 2.91
CA GLN A 417 -16.63 3.42 2.92
C GLN A 417 -16.37 4.55 1.92
N GLY A 418 -17.34 4.80 1.03
CA GLY A 418 -17.25 5.85 0.01
C GLY A 418 -16.13 5.67 -1.03
N ALA A 419 -15.43 4.53 -1.02
CA ALA A 419 -14.24 4.29 -1.81
C ALA A 419 -14.45 3.16 -2.83
N THR A 420 -13.45 2.90 -3.67
CA THR A 420 -13.54 1.87 -4.72
C THR A 420 -12.42 0.84 -4.64
N LEU A 421 -12.81 -0.43 -4.69
CA LEU A 421 -11.96 -1.58 -5.00
C LEU A 421 -12.39 -2.18 -6.34
N ASN A 422 -11.47 -2.27 -7.30
CA ASN A 422 -11.79 -2.74 -8.65
C ASN A 422 -10.68 -3.61 -9.22
N GLY A 423 -11.01 -4.81 -9.67
CA GLY A 423 -10.15 -5.67 -10.49
C GLY A 423 -10.89 -6.04 -11.76
N GLN A 424 -10.30 -5.82 -12.95
CA GLN A 424 -11.01 -6.06 -14.20
C GLN A 424 -11.45 -7.53 -14.33
N ALA A 425 -10.53 -8.48 -14.29
CA ALA A 425 -10.81 -9.91 -14.44
C ALA A 425 -11.21 -10.59 -13.13
N SER A 426 -10.73 -10.11 -11.98
CA SER A 426 -11.23 -10.61 -10.69
C SER A 426 -10.92 -9.67 -9.52
N THR A 427 -11.81 -9.67 -8.53
CA THR A 427 -11.60 -9.06 -7.21
C THR A 427 -11.81 -10.11 -6.13
N ARG A 428 -10.77 -10.43 -5.36
CA ARG A 428 -10.81 -11.41 -4.27
C ARG A 428 -10.50 -10.74 -2.94
N ILE A 429 -11.38 -10.89 -1.97
CA ILE A 429 -11.24 -10.27 -0.66
C ILE A 429 -11.42 -11.33 0.43
N ALA A 430 -10.43 -11.44 1.31
CA ALA A 430 -10.53 -12.18 2.56
C ALA A 430 -10.34 -11.21 3.72
N ALA A 431 -11.34 -11.08 4.60
CA ALA A 431 -11.26 -10.20 5.78
C ALA A 431 -12.04 -10.72 6.99
N ALA A 432 -11.75 -10.29 8.22
CA ALA A 432 -12.67 -10.59 9.32
C ALA A 432 -13.99 -9.80 9.14
N ALA A 433 -13.87 -8.50 8.85
CA ALA A 433 -15.02 -7.66 8.53
C ALA A 433 -14.74 -6.79 7.30
N ILE A 434 -15.75 -6.63 6.46
CA ILE A 434 -15.74 -5.70 5.32
C ILE A 434 -16.79 -4.62 5.59
N ASP A 435 -16.37 -3.36 5.51
CA ASP A 435 -17.26 -2.21 5.55
C ASP A 435 -17.25 -1.48 4.22
N ASN A 436 -18.27 -1.76 3.41
CA ASN A 436 -18.49 -1.19 2.07
C ASN A 436 -19.68 -0.22 2.05
N ARG A 437 -20.00 0.37 3.21
CA ARG A 437 -21.14 1.29 3.34
C ARG A 437 -20.85 2.66 2.70
N GLN A 438 -21.80 3.59 2.83
CA GLN A 438 -21.65 4.99 2.41
C GLN A 438 -21.26 5.14 0.93
N SER A 439 -21.94 4.42 0.04
CA SER A 439 -21.59 4.36 -1.40
C SER A 439 -20.22 3.73 -1.73
N GLY A 440 -19.69 2.90 -0.82
CA GLY A 440 -18.53 2.05 -1.09
C GLY A 440 -18.79 1.09 -2.26
N ARG A 441 -17.74 0.80 -3.04
CA ARG A 441 -17.80 -0.02 -4.26
C ARG A 441 -16.76 -1.12 -4.26
N ILE A 442 -17.21 -2.36 -4.44
CA ILE A 442 -16.36 -3.53 -4.71
C ILE A 442 -16.81 -4.11 -6.06
N LEU A 443 -15.92 -4.06 -7.04
CA LEU A 443 -16.27 -4.27 -8.44
C LEU A 443 -15.36 -5.30 -9.13
N SER A 444 -15.93 -6.02 -10.09
CA SER A 444 -15.17 -6.61 -11.20
C SER A 444 -15.85 -6.33 -12.53
N GLN A 445 -15.10 -5.78 -13.50
CA GLN A 445 -15.65 -5.24 -14.75
C GLN A 445 -15.74 -6.24 -15.90
N SER A 446 -14.94 -7.30 -15.88
CA SER A 446 -14.91 -8.35 -16.89
C SER A 446 -14.83 -9.77 -16.31
N GLY A 447 -14.84 -9.93 -14.99
CA GLY A 447 -14.84 -11.25 -14.36
C GLY A 447 -15.43 -11.25 -12.95
N SER A 448 -14.86 -12.06 -12.05
CA SER A 448 -15.54 -12.46 -10.80
C SER A 448 -15.26 -11.56 -9.60
N VAL A 449 -16.20 -11.54 -8.66
CA VAL A 449 -15.97 -11.02 -7.30
C VAL A 449 -16.13 -12.19 -6.33
N ASP A 450 -15.10 -12.47 -5.53
CA ASP A 450 -15.11 -13.50 -4.50
C ASP A 450 -14.80 -12.88 -3.13
N ILE A 451 -15.75 -12.97 -2.20
CA ILE A 451 -15.65 -12.41 -0.85
C ILE A 451 -15.73 -13.54 0.18
N ASN A 452 -14.77 -13.57 1.10
CA ASN A 452 -14.78 -14.40 2.29
C ASN A 452 -14.59 -13.50 3.53
N ALA A 453 -15.61 -13.40 4.38
CA ALA A 453 -15.49 -12.63 5.61
C ALA A 453 -16.37 -13.12 6.76
N SER A 454 -16.06 -12.80 8.01
CA SER A 454 -17.02 -13.09 9.08
C SER A 454 -18.23 -12.15 9.01
N GLN A 455 -18.03 -10.90 8.61
CA GLN A 455 -19.08 -9.90 8.46
C GLN A 455 -18.89 -9.08 7.19
N VAL A 456 -19.98 -8.84 6.46
CA VAL A 456 -20.02 -7.92 5.31
C VAL A 456 -21.09 -6.86 5.56
N LEU A 457 -20.68 -5.60 5.65
CA LEU A 457 -21.55 -4.44 5.74
C LEU A 457 -21.58 -3.74 4.38
N ASN A 458 -22.70 -3.84 3.67
CA ASN A 458 -22.93 -3.25 2.35
C ASN A 458 -24.17 -2.33 2.35
N SER A 459 -24.64 -1.91 3.53
CA SER A 459 -25.77 -0.99 3.65
C SER A 459 -25.42 0.45 3.29
N GLN A 460 -26.40 1.36 3.31
CA GLN A 460 -26.20 2.79 3.02
C GLN A 460 -25.60 3.02 1.61
N SER A 461 -26.29 2.49 0.60
CA SER A 461 -25.91 2.61 -0.82
C SER A 461 -24.61 1.88 -1.22
N GLY A 462 -24.13 0.95 -0.41
CA GLY A 462 -22.99 0.09 -0.77
C GLY A 462 -23.27 -0.76 -2.02
N LEU A 463 -22.26 -0.93 -2.86
CA LEU A 463 -22.34 -1.71 -4.10
C LEU A 463 -21.27 -2.80 -4.14
N ILE A 464 -21.72 -4.04 -4.29
CA ILE A 464 -20.87 -5.17 -4.66
C ILE A 464 -21.37 -5.70 -6.02
N SER A 465 -20.54 -5.61 -7.05
CA SER A 465 -20.97 -5.93 -8.42
C SER A 465 -19.91 -6.70 -9.22
N SER A 466 -20.37 -7.70 -9.96
CA SER A 466 -19.54 -8.54 -10.81
C SER A 466 -20.10 -8.63 -12.23
N SER A 467 -19.25 -8.41 -13.25
CA SER A 467 -19.58 -8.72 -14.65
C SER A 467 -19.47 -10.22 -14.97
N GLY A 468 -18.86 -11.01 -14.08
CA GLY A 468 -18.86 -12.45 -14.10
C GLY A 468 -19.73 -13.00 -12.96
N SER A 469 -19.21 -13.99 -12.23
CA SER A 469 -19.88 -14.54 -11.05
C SER A 469 -19.60 -13.70 -9.79
N LEU A 470 -20.55 -13.65 -8.87
CA LEU A 470 -20.39 -13.05 -7.54
C LEU A 470 -20.55 -14.14 -6.48
N THR A 471 -19.49 -14.39 -5.70
CA THR A 471 -19.52 -15.33 -4.58
C THR A 471 -19.29 -14.58 -3.28
N ILE A 472 -20.17 -14.76 -2.31
CA ILE A 472 -20.03 -14.23 -0.95
C ILE A 472 -20.16 -15.39 0.03
N THR A 473 -19.12 -15.61 0.83
CA THR A 473 -19.17 -16.51 1.99
C THR A 473 -19.00 -15.67 3.24
N ALA A 474 -20.01 -15.64 4.11
CA ALA A 474 -19.89 -14.87 5.34
C ALA A 474 -20.65 -15.39 6.55
N GLY A 475 -20.28 -14.91 7.74
CA GLY A 475 -21.05 -15.14 8.96
C GLY A 475 -22.35 -14.34 8.99
N SER A 476 -22.26 -13.05 8.63
CA SER A 476 -23.41 -12.17 8.45
C SER A 476 -23.21 -11.23 7.26
N LEU A 477 -24.33 -10.82 6.66
CA LEU A 477 -24.37 -9.91 5.52
C LEU A 477 -25.48 -8.88 5.73
N ASP A 478 -25.11 -7.61 5.83
CA ASP A 478 -26.03 -6.48 5.83
C ASP A 478 -26.00 -5.78 4.47
N ASN A 479 -27.02 -6.04 3.65
CA ASN A 479 -27.28 -5.36 2.38
C ASN A 479 -28.50 -4.43 2.48
N SER A 480 -28.86 -3.97 3.68
CA SER A 480 -30.02 -3.12 3.90
C SER A 480 -29.81 -1.68 3.40
N GLN A 481 -30.83 -0.84 3.47
CA GLN A 481 -30.72 0.62 3.25
C GLN A 481 -30.03 0.98 1.92
N GLN A 482 -30.62 0.54 0.80
CA GLN A 482 -30.13 0.77 -0.57
C GLN A 482 -28.82 0.02 -0.91
N GLY A 483 -28.40 -0.97 -0.11
CA GLY A 483 -27.34 -1.89 -0.48
C GLY A 483 -27.69 -2.67 -1.75
N LYS A 484 -26.70 -2.88 -2.62
CA LYS A 484 -26.85 -3.61 -3.89
C LYS A 484 -25.80 -4.69 -4.05
N LEU A 485 -26.27 -5.91 -4.33
CA LEU A 485 -25.48 -7.04 -4.80
C LEU A 485 -25.91 -7.36 -6.24
N SER A 486 -24.96 -7.40 -7.18
CA SER A 486 -25.26 -7.61 -8.59
C SER A 486 -24.27 -8.56 -9.26
N SER A 487 -24.80 -9.48 -10.07
CA SER A 487 -24.00 -10.39 -10.90
C SER A 487 -24.54 -10.45 -12.32
N SER A 488 -23.65 -10.33 -13.31
CA SER A 488 -24.00 -10.60 -14.72
C SER A 488 -23.97 -12.09 -15.07
N SER A 489 -23.61 -12.96 -14.12
CA SER A 489 -23.69 -14.42 -14.22
C SER A 489 -24.34 -14.97 -12.95
N ILE A 490 -23.78 -16.02 -12.35
CA ILE A 490 -24.25 -16.62 -11.11
C ILE A 490 -23.98 -15.69 -9.92
N LEU A 491 -24.93 -15.59 -9.00
CA LEU A 491 -24.72 -15.00 -7.68
C LEU A 491 -24.90 -16.09 -6.63
N SER A 492 -23.89 -16.34 -5.82
CA SER A 492 -23.93 -17.29 -4.71
C SER A 492 -23.62 -16.58 -3.39
N ALA A 493 -24.59 -16.51 -2.48
CA ALA A 493 -24.40 -16.00 -1.12
C ALA A 493 -24.61 -17.14 -0.11
N ARG A 494 -23.52 -17.55 0.53
CA ARG A 494 -23.48 -18.57 1.59
C ARG A 494 -23.24 -17.86 2.92
N ILE A 495 -24.33 -17.56 3.62
CA ILE A 495 -24.31 -16.82 4.87
C ILE A 495 -24.65 -17.79 6.00
N SER A 496 -23.77 -17.96 7.00
CA SER A 496 -24.06 -18.94 8.07
C SER A 496 -25.08 -18.42 9.09
N GLY A 497 -25.23 -17.09 9.17
CA GLY A 497 -26.11 -16.41 10.11
C GLY A 497 -27.15 -15.52 9.41
N GLN A 498 -27.14 -14.25 9.75
CA GLN A 498 -28.16 -13.29 9.31
C GLN A 498 -27.80 -12.63 7.98
N PHE A 499 -28.75 -12.66 7.05
CA PHE A 499 -28.75 -11.88 5.82
C PHE A 499 -29.87 -10.83 5.87
N LEU A 500 -29.49 -9.57 6.07
CA LEU A 500 -30.39 -8.42 6.02
C LEU A 500 -30.39 -7.82 4.61
N ASN A 501 -31.56 -7.69 4.01
CA ASN A 501 -31.73 -7.05 2.70
C ASN A 501 -32.81 -5.96 2.72
N GLN A 502 -33.22 -5.44 3.89
CA GLN A 502 -34.34 -4.48 3.94
C GLN A 502 -34.04 -3.23 3.13
N LEU A 503 -34.95 -2.81 2.24
CA LEU A 503 -34.72 -1.72 1.28
C LEU A 503 -33.50 -1.93 0.37
N GLY A 504 -33.00 -3.17 0.26
CA GLY A 504 -31.85 -3.55 -0.55
C GLY A 504 -32.25 -4.24 -1.85
N LEU A 505 -31.24 -4.52 -2.67
CA LEU A 505 -31.38 -5.24 -3.94
C LEU A 505 -30.33 -6.35 -4.04
N VAL A 506 -30.80 -7.56 -4.38
CA VAL A 506 -29.97 -8.68 -4.84
C VAL A 506 -30.43 -9.07 -6.23
N SER A 507 -29.55 -8.97 -7.23
CA SER A 507 -29.90 -9.27 -8.62
C SER A 507 -28.85 -10.12 -9.34
N ALA A 508 -29.27 -11.15 -10.06
CA ALA A 508 -28.40 -11.98 -10.90
C ALA A 508 -28.96 -12.17 -12.31
N ASN A 509 -28.09 -12.08 -13.34
CA ASN A 509 -28.49 -12.42 -14.72
C ASN A 509 -28.43 -13.94 -14.99
N GLY A 510 -27.62 -14.68 -14.23
CA GLY A 510 -27.64 -16.14 -14.18
C GLY A 510 -28.32 -16.63 -12.90
N ASP A 511 -28.06 -17.88 -12.52
CA ASP A 511 -28.68 -18.48 -11.35
C ASP A 511 -28.33 -17.75 -10.05
N LEU A 512 -29.29 -17.73 -9.12
CA LEU A 512 -29.16 -17.14 -7.80
C LEU A 512 -29.27 -18.24 -6.74
N LEU A 513 -28.19 -18.39 -5.96
CA LEU A 513 -28.08 -19.38 -4.89
C LEU A 513 -27.93 -18.68 -3.54
N LEU A 514 -28.90 -18.87 -2.65
CA LEU A 514 -28.92 -18.23 -1.34
C LEU A 514 -28.96 -19.26 -0.21
N ASN A 515 -28.09 -19.09 0.77
CA ASN A 515 -28.14 -19.82 2.03
C ASN A 515 -27.95 -18.85 3.20
N ALA A 516 -28.79 -18.95 4.23
CA ALA A 516 -28.79 -18.10 5.42
C ALA A 516 -29.48 -18.81 6.60
N ALA A 517 -29.07 -18.57 7.84
CA ALA A 517 -29.91 -18.98 8.97
C ALA A 517 -31.21 -18.17 9.00
N THR A 518 -31.10 -16.87 8.76
CA THR A 518 -32.25 -15.96 8.63
C THR A 518 -32.07 -15.02 7.46
N LEU A 519 -33.12 -14.83 6.66
CA LEU A 519 -33.16 -13.87 5.57
C LEU A 519 -34.31 -12.89 5.80
N ASP A 520 -34.01 -11.60 5.84
CA ASP A 520 -35.02 -10.54 5.95
C ASP A 520 -34.97 -9.64 4.70
N ASN A 521 -35.97 -9.83 3.83
CA ASN A 521 -36.17 -9.16 2.56
C ASN A 521 -37.37 -8.19 2.59
N ARG A 522 -37.67 -7.61 3.76
CA ARG A 522 -38.78 -6.65 3.87
C ARG A 522 -38.56 -5.41 3.02
N SER A 523 -39.61 -4.98 2.31
CA SER A 523 -39.58 -3.80 1.44
C SER A 523 -38.40 -3.80 0.45
N ALA A 524 -37.98 -4.98 -0.01
CA ALA A 524 -36.77 -5.18 -0.79
C ALA A 524 -37.01 -6.16 -1.96
N GLU A 525 -36.01 -6.28 -2.83
CA GLU A 525 -36.07 -7.20 -3.96
C GLU A 525 -34.86 -8.15 -3.99
N ILE A 526 -35.18 -9.42 -4.21
CA ILE A 526 -34.25 -10.48 -4.59
C ILE A 526 -34.76 -11.05 -5.92
N SER A 527 -33.99 -10.89 -6.99
CA SER A 527 -34.43 -11.28 -8.33
C SER A 527 -33.32 -11.92 -9.18
N THR A 528 -33.74 -12.78 -10.11
CA THR A 528 -32.83 -13.40 -11.08
C THR A 528 -33.49 -13.60 -12.45
N LEU A 529 -32.69 -13.47 -13.52
CA LEU A 529 -33.08 -13.87 -14.87
C LEU A 529 -32.97 -15.40 -15.12
N GLY A 530 -32.26 -16.11 -14.23
CA GLY A 530 -32.11 -17.56 -14.23
C GLY A 530 -32.98 -18.25 -13.17
N ASN A 531 -32.50 -19.38 -12.64
CA ASN A 531 -33.16 -20.10 -11.56
C ASN A 531 -32.79 -19.50 -10.20
N LEU A 532 -33.74 -19.52 -9.26
CA LEU A 532 -33.50 -19.14 -7.88
C LEU A 532 -33.58 -20.37 -6.99
N THR A 533 -32.51 -20.67 -6.28
CA THR A 533 -32.50 -21.70 -5.22
C THR A 533 -32.12 -21.05 -3.90
N SER A 534 -33.01 -21.13 -2.91
CA SER A 534 -32.80 -20.58 -1.58
C SER A 534 -33.03 -21.64 -0.51
N THR A 535 -32.10 -21.77 0.43
CA THR A 535 -32.23 -22.63 1.61
C THR A 535 -31.93 -21.80 2.84
N VAL A 536 -32.96 -21.47 3.60
CA VAL A 536 -32.86 -20.60 4.78
C VAL A 536 -33.60 -21.19 5.98
N GLY A 537 -33.29 -20.77 7.21
CA GLY A 537 -34.06 -21.21 8.38
C GLY A 537 -35.36 -20.42 8.52
N GLN A 538 -35.24 -19.11 8.68
CA GLN A 538 -36.38 -18.19 8.73
C GLN A 538 -36.32 -17.19 7.59
N PHE A 539 -37.42 -17.04 6.85
CA PHE A 539 -37.52 -16.08 5.77
C PHE A 539 -38.65 -15.09 6.01
N ASN A 540 -38.28 -13.82 6.17
CA ASN A 540 -39.23 -12.72 6.13
C ASN A 540 -39.19 -12.00 4.77
N ASN A 541 -40.25 -12.13 3.99
CA ASN A 541 -40.50 -11.44 2.72
C ASN A 541 -41.72 -10.49 2.82
N SER A 542 -42.05 -10.03 4.03
CA SER A 542 -43.23 -9.20 4.25
C SER A 542 -43.06 -7.76 3.73
N GLU A 543 -44.10 -6.94 3.87
CA GLU A 543 -44.05 -5.49 3.64
C GLU A 543 -43.53 -5.12 2.23
N LYS A 544 -44.14 -5.67 1.19
CA LYS A 544 -43.75 -5.50 -0.22
C LYS A 544 -42.39 -6.11 -0.58
N GLY A 545 -41.88 -7.05 0.21
CA GLY A 545 -40.76 -7.90 -0.17
C GLY A 545 -41.04 -8.69 -1.45
N ARG A 546 -40.04 -8.81 -2.31
CA ARG A 546 -40.14 -9.47 -3.62
C ARG A 546 -39.06 -10.53 -3.78
N LEU A 547 -39.46 -11.74 -4.13
CA LEU A 547 -38.60 -12.85 -4.50
C LEU A 547 -39.00 -13.35 -5.89
N LEU A 548 -38.15 -13.13 -6.89
CA LEU A 548 -38.52 -13.28 -8.29
C LEU A 548 -37.51 -14.14 -9.06
N ALA A 549 -38.01 -15.06 -9.88
CA ALA A 549 -37.20 -15.82 -10.82
C ALA A 549 -37.84 -15.83 -12.21
N ASN A 550 -37.06 -15.50 -13.25
CA ASN A 550 -37.49 -15.77 -14.64
C ASN A 550 -37.33 -17.26 -15.00
N GLY A 551 -36.56 -18.02 -14.22
CA GLY A 551 -36.52 -19.47 -14.26
C GLY A 551 -37.44 -20.11 -13.23
N SER A 552 -37.03 -21.28 -12.76
CA SER A 552 -37.68 -21.97 -11.64
C SER A 552 -37.26 -21.35 -10.31
N LEU A 553 -38.18 -21.31 -9.36
CA LEU A 553 -37.98 -20.85 -7.99
C LEU A 553 -38.10 -22.03 -7.03
N GLN A 554 -37.02 -22.36 -6.34
CA GLN A 554 -36.97 -23.39 -5.31
C GLN A 554 -36.61 -22.75 -3.97
N LEU A 555 -37.47 -22.90 -2.98
CA LEU A 555 -37.26 -22.39 -1.63
C LEU A 555 -37.46 -23.50 -0.60
N THR A 556 -36.45 -23.68 0.25
CA THR A 556 -36.54 -24.50 1.46
C THR A 556 -36.42 -23.59 2.68
N SER A 557 -37.38 -23.64 3.61
CA SER A 557 -37.36 -22.82 4.84
C SER A 557 -38.19 -23.39 5.99
N ASP A 558 -37.77 -23.24 7.25
CA ASP A 558 -38.61 -23.64 8.39
C ASP A 558 -39.86 -22.75 8.46
N THR A 559 -39.68 -21.44 8.24
CA THR A 559 -40.79 -20.49 8.17
C THR A 559 -40.63 -19.52 7.01
N LEU A 560 -41.74 -19.23 6.34
CA LEU A 560 -41.84 -18.13 5.38
C LEU A 560 -42.98 -17.19 5.80
N ASN A 561 -42.64 -15.95 6.11
CA ASN A 561 -43.60 -14.85 6.22
C ASN A 561 -43.61 -14.06 4.91
N ASN A 562 -44.69 -14.16 4.15
CA ASN A 562 -44.94 -13.43 2.91
C ASN A 562 -46.10 -12.43 3.04
N GLN A 563 -46.33 -11.89 4.25
CA GLN A 563 -47.42 -10.95 4.50
C GLN A 563 -47.24 -9.65 3.69
N ASN A 564 -48.21 -9.29 2.84
CA ASN A 564 -48.07 -8.21 1.85
C ASN A 564 -46.84 -8.37 0.92
N GLY A 565 -46.28 -9.57 0.79
CA GLY A 565 -45.11 -9.86 -0.04
C GLY A 565 -45.46 -10.57 -1.35
N SER A 566 -44.48 -10.76 -2.21
CA SER A 566 -44.64 -11.49 -3.47
C SER A 566 -43.50 -12.47 -3.72
N LEU A 567 -43.87 -13.72 -4.02
CA LEU A 567 -43.01 -14.76 -4.58
C LEU A 567 -43.53 -15.09 -5.98
N ALA A 568 -42.65 -15.06 -6.99
CA ALA A 568 -43.03 -15.38 -8.36
C ALA A 568 -41.93 -16.12 -9.12
N GLY A 569 -42.30 -17.21 -9.80
CA GLY A 569 -41.46 -17.90 -10.77
C GLY A 569 -42.13 -17.93 -12.14
N GLN A 570 -41.39 -17.60 -13.20
CA GLN A 570 -41.88 -17.70 -14.58
C GLN A 570 -41.83 -19.14 -15.14
N GLN A 571 -41.37 -20.09 -14.33
CA GLN A 571 -41.49 -21.53 -14.59
C GLN A 571 -42.15 -22.23 -13.39
N ASN A 572 -41.52 -23.25 -12.82
CA ASN A 572 -42.01 -23.94 -11.65
C ASN A 572 -41.66 -23.16 -10.38
N VAL A 573 -42.59 -23.13 -9.43
CA VAL A 573 -42.34 -22.71 -8.06
C VAL A 573 -42.49 -23.92 -7.16
N GLN A 574 -41.44 -24.23 -6.40
CA GLN A 574 -41.43 -25.30 -5.41
C GLN A 574 -41.05 -24.74 -4.05
N LEU A 575 -41.97 -24.84 -3.10
CA LEU A 575 -41.77 -24.40 -1.72
C LEU A 575 -41.81 -25.63 -0.80
N THR A 576 -40.68 -25.93 -0.15
CA THR A 576 -40.59 -26.95 0.90
C THR A 576 -40.43 -26.24 2.23
N LEU A 577 -41.50 -26.17 3.02
CA LEU A 577 -41.57 -25.28 4.17
C LEU A 577 -41.94 -26.01 5.47
N GLY A 578 -41.58 -25.45 6.62
CA GLY A 578 -42.24 -25.82 7.87
C GLY A 578 -43.62 -25.17 7.97
N GLN A 579 -43.68 -23.85 7.84
CA GLN A 579 -44.92 -23.06 7.84
C GLN A 579 -44.87 -21.92 6.83
N LEU A 580 -46.04 -21.55 6.28
CA LEU A 580 -46.20 -20.39 5.38
C LEU A 580 -47.29 -19.47 5.90
N THR A 581 -46.95 -18.21 6.12
CA THR A 581 -47.89 -17.10 6.31
C THR A 581 -47.91 -16.24 5.04
N ASN A 582 -48.93 -16.41 4.20
CA ASN A 582 -49.17 -15.66 2.97
C ASN A 582 -50.44 -14.82 3.12
N THR A 583 -50.39 -13.78 3.96
CA THR A 583 -51.60 -13.02 4.34
C THR A 583 -51.54 -11.56 3.90
N GLY A 584 -52.65 -10.83 4.02
CA GLY A 584 -52.73 -9.39 3.74
C GLY A 584 -52.25 -9.05 2.33
N ASN A 585 -52.88 -9.60 1.29
CA ASN A 585 -52.44 -9.48 -0.11
C ASN A 585 -51.08 -10.12 -0.43
N GLY A 586 -50.58 -11.01 0.43
CA GLY A 586 -49.44 -11.87 0.10
C GLY A 586 -49.74 -12.70 -1.16
N SER A 587 -48.76 -12.83 -2.05
CA SER A 587 -48.91 -13.57 -3.30
C SER A 587 -47.79 -14.57 -3.51
N VAL A 588 -48.15 -15.80 -3.88
CA VAL A 588 -47.26 -16.84 -4.40
C VAL A 588 -47.77 -17.28 -5.77
N TYR A 589 -46.95 -17.10 -6.80
CA TYR A 589 -47.34 -17.35 -8.19
C TYR A 589 -46.33 -18.23 -8.92
N GLY A 590 -46.80 -19.35 -9.48
CA GLY A 590 -46.04 -20.17 -10.42
C GLY A 590 -46.67 -20.14 -11.80
N LYS A 591 -45.91 -19.72 -12.82
CA LYS A 591 -46.43 -19.68 -14.19
C LYS A 591 -46.68 -21.08 -14.76
N ASN A 592 -45.79 -22.04 -14.51
CA ASN A 592 -46.01 -23.40 -14.98
C ASN A 592 -46.70 -24.23 -13.90
N ASN A 593 -46.01 -24.48 -12.79
CA ASN A 593 -46.57 -25.27 -11.70
C ASN A 593 -46.25 -24.62 -10.37
N LEU A 594 -47.18 -24.72 -9.42
CA LEU A 594 -46.99 -24.29 -8.05
C LEU A 594 -47.09 -25.50 -7.12
N ASN A 595 -45.97 -25.87 -6.50
CA ASN A 595 -45.87 -27.01 -5.60
C ASN A 595 -45.51 -26.52 -4.19
N LEU A 596 -46.38 -26.78 -3.23
CA LEU A 596 -46.18 -26.45 -1.82
C LEU A 596 -46.17 -27.76 -1.01
N THR A 597 -45.07 -28.01 -0.31
CA THR A 597 -44.97 -29.09 0.66
C THR A 597 -44.63 -28.49 2.01
N LEU A 598 -45.58 -28.53 2.94
CA LEU A 598 -45.45 -27.98 4.28
C LEU A 598 -45.57 -29.06 5.35
N SER A 599 -44.65 -29.08 6.32
CA SER A 599 -44.80 -29.97 7.48
C SER A 599 -45.82 -29.46 8.49
N GLY A 600 -46.16 -28.18 8.43
CA GLY A 600 -47.06 -27.48 9.33
C GLY A 600 -48.16 -26.70 8.60
N ALA A 601 -48.60 -25.61 9.22
CA ALA A 601 -49.74 -24.82 8.75
C ALA A 601 -49.40 -23.96 7.51
N LEU A 602 -50.36 -23.91 6.59
CA LEU A 602 -50.45 -22.94 5.51
C LEU A 602 -51.54 -21.92 5.86
N ASN A 603 -51.16 -20.68 6.12
CA ASN A 603 -52.08 -19.56 6.30
C ASN A 603 -52.06 -18.67 5.05
N ASN A 604 -53.12 -18.75 4.25
CA ASN A 604 -53.37 -17.97 3.04
C ASN A 604 -54.55 -17.00 3.23
N ASP A 605 -54.85 -16.57 4.46
CA ASP A 605 -55.94 -15.64 4.74
C ASP A 605 -55.71 -14.30 4.03
N GLN A 606 -56.66 -13.88 3.19
CA GLN A 606 -56.53 -12.69 2.32
C GLN A 606 -55.31 -12.74 1.37
N GLY A 607 -54.73 -13.92 1.16
CA GLY A 607 -53.61 -14.16 0.27
C GLY A 607 -54.03 -14.77 -1.06
N ALA A 608 -53.07 -14.88 -1.97
CA ALA A 608 -53.21 -15.54 -3.25
C ALA A 608 -52.12 -16.61 -3.44
N LEU A 609 -52.54 -17.85 -3.69
CA LEU A 609 -51.74 -18.92 -4.28
C LEU A 609 -52.28 -19.16 -5.68
N ARG A 610 -51.46 -18.97 -6.70
CA ARG A 610 -51.90 -19.08 -8.10
C ARG A 610 -50.92 -19.88 -8.95
N SER A 611 -51.46 -20.81 -9.72
CA SER A 611 -50.76 -21.50 -10.80
C SER A 611 -51.44 -21.29 -12.15
N ASP A 612 -50.69 -21.00 -13.22
CA ASP A 612 -51.26 -21.05 -14.58
C ASP A 612 -51.12 -22.45 -15.24
N GLY A 613 -50.54 -23.44 -14.54
CA GLY A 613 -50.61 -24.86 -14.89
C GLY A 613 -51.08 -25.67 -13.69
N THR A 614 -50.30 -26.61 -13.13
CA THR A 614 -50.80 -27.43 -11.99
C THR A 614 -50.55 -26.78 -10.63
N LEU A 615 -51.43 -27.07 -9.68
CA LEU A 615 -51.26 -26.71 -8.28
C LEU A 615 -51.24 -27.98 -7.42
N ASP A 616 -50.20 -28.16 -6.61
CA ASP A 616 -50.12 -29.23 -5.61
C ASP A 616 -49.78 -28.62 -4.24
N VAL A 617 -50.68 -28.78 -3.27
CA VAL A 617 -50.52 -28.31 -1.90
C VAL A 617 -50.62 -29.50 -0.95
N ARG A 618 -49.53 -29.77 -0.22
CA ARG A 618 -49.49 -30.68 0.92
C ARG A 618 -49.17 -29.89 2.19
N ALA A 619 -50.01 -29.95 3.22
CA ALA A 619 -49.82 -29.22 4.47
C ALA A 619 -50.44 -29.94 5.67
N ALA A 620 -50.11 -29.54 6.90
CA ALA A 620 -50.83 -30.04 8.08
C ALA A 620 -52.25 -29.45 8.16
N SER A 621 -52.41 -28.18 7.79
CA SER A 621 -53.69 -27.48 7.75
C SER A 621 -53.63 -26.32 6.76
N LEU A 622 -54.80 -25.89 6.26
CA LEU A 622 -54.93 -24.73 5.39
C LEU A 622 -55.97 -23.77 5.95
N SER A 623 -55.57 -22.52 6.22
CA SER A 623 -56.49 -21.39 6.37
C SER A 623 -56.46 -20.55 5.10
N ASN A 624 -57.62 -20.27 4.52
CA ASN A 624 -57.83 -19.56 3.26
C ASN A 624 -59.01 -18.58 3.38
N ASN A 625 -59.20 -17.98 4.56
CA ASN A 625 -60.32 -17.05 4.80
C ASN A 625 -60.16 -15.80 3.93
N SER A 626 -61.17 -15.52 3.09
CA SER A 626 -61.10 -14.47 2.05
C SER A 626 -59.84 -14.56 1.16
N GLY A 627 -59.19 -15.73 1.12
CA GLY A 627 -58.02 -16.01 0.31
C GLY A 627 -58.39 -16.68 -1.00
N SER A 628 -57.41 -16.78 -1.89
CA SER A 628 -57.54 -17.40 -3.20
C SER A 628 -56.47 -18.47 -3.38
N THR A 629 -56.87 -19.68 -3.74
CA THR A 629 -56.01 -20.81 -4.08
C THR A 629 -56.47 -21.34 -5.43
N THR A 630 -55.77 -21.02 -6.52
CA THR A 630 -56.27 -21.21 -7.89
C THR A 630 -55.26 -21.85 -8.83
N SER A 631 -55.79 -22.56 -9.82
CA SER A 631 -55.03 -23.31 -10.82
C SER A 631 -55.74 -23.29 -12.17
N ALA A 632 -55.06 -22.94 -13.27
CA ALA A 632 -55.63 -23.10 -14.62
C ALA A 632 -55.56 -24.56 -15.12
N GLY A 633 -54.64 -25.36 -14.58
CA GLY A 633 -54.61 -26.81 -14.73
C GLY A 633 -55.21 -27.53 -13.52
N ALA A 634 -54.94 -28.84 -13.41
CA ALA A 634 -55.42 -29.64 -12.27
C ALA A 634 -54.84 -29.14 -10.94
N ALA A 635 -55.68 -29.17 -9.89
CA ALA A 635 -55.30 -28.83 -8.53
C ALA A 635 -55.44 -30.03 -7.59
N SER A 636 -54.45 -30.22 -6.72
CA SER A 636 -54.50 -31.12 -5.58
C SER A 636 -54.22 -30.34 -4.31
N VAL A 637 -55.14 -30.42 -3.34
CA VAL A 637 -54.96 -29.87 -2.00
C VAL A 637 -55.16 -31.01 -1.01
N SER A 638 -54.09 -31.38 -0.30
CA SER A 638 -54.07 -32.48 0.66
C SER A 638 -53.59 -31.98 2.02
N THR A 639 -54.48 -32.05 3.01
CA THR A 639 -54.16 -31.72 4.40
C THR A 639 -54.46 -32.87 5.34
N SER A 640 -53.63 -33.07 6.36
CA SER A 640 -53.93 -34.05 7.42
C SER A 640 -54.98 -33.53 8.41
N GLY A 641 -55.04 -32.21 8.62
CA GLY A 641 -55.99 -31.52 9.47
C GLY A 641 -57.01 -30.69 8.65
N ALA A 642 -57.50 -29.62 9.28
CA ALA A 642 -58.58 -28.80 8.76
C ALA A 642 -58.18 -27.93 7.55
N VAL A 643 -59.13 -27.77 6.63
CA VAL A 643 -59.17 -26.72 5.60
C VAL A 643 -60.29 -25.75 5.98
N VAL A 644 -59.95 -24.48 6.21
CA VAL A 644 -60.90 -23.40 6.52
C VAL A 644 -60.82 -22.38 5.39
N SER A 645 -61.89 -22.21 4.62
CA SER A 645 -61.94 -21.32 3.45
C SER A 645 -63.15 -20.38 3.51
N ARG A 646 -63.36 -19.73 4.65
CA ARG A 646 -64.54 -18.88 4.87
C ARG A 646 -64.49 -17.63 3.99
N GLY A 647 -65.46 -17.50 3.09
CA GLY A 647 -65.45 -16.46 2.05
C GLY A 647 -64.23 -16.51 1.12
N GLY A 648 -63.46 -17.60 1.14
CA GLY A 648 -62.30 -17.83 0.28
C GLY A 648 -62.63 -18.69 -0.93
N GLN A 649 -61.63 -18.91 -1.79
CA GLN A 649 -61.78 -19.67 -3.03
C GLN A 649 -60.68 -20.73 -3.16
N ILE A 650 -61.06 -21.96 -3.48
CA ILE A 650 -60.17 -23.05 -3.88
C ILE A 650 -60.66 -23.59 -5.24
N LEU A 651 -60.04 -23.16 -6.34
CA LEU A 651 -60.54 -23.39 -7.70
C LEU A 651 -59.52 -24.04 -8.61
N SER A 652 -60.01 -24.82 -9.57
CA SER A 652 -59.27 -25.36 -10.71
C SER A 652 -60.12 -25.24 -11.96
N ASP A 653 -59.53 -24.77 -13.07
CA ASP A 653 -60.20 -24.77 -14.39
C ASP A 653 -60.24 -26.16 -15.04
N ALA A 654 -59.56 -27.15 -14.44
CA ALA A 654 -59.59 -28.55 -14.82
C ALA A 654 -60.26 -29.41 -13.73
N GLY A 655 -59.49 -30.22 -12.99
CA GLY A 655 -59.99 -31.04 -11.90
C GLY A 655 -59.39 -30.62 -10.56
N LEU A 656 -60.23 -30.48 -9.54
CA LEU A 656 -59.81 -30.27 -8.15
C LEU A 656 -59.94 -31.56 -7.35
N THR A 657 -58.85 -32.02 -6.74
CA THR A 657 -58.86 -33.04 -5.68
C THR A 657 -58.58 -32.37 -4.34
N LEU A 658 -59.54 -32.42 -3.42
CA LEU A 658 -59.41 -31.89 -2.07
C LEU A 658 -59.51 -33.03 -1.05
N ILE A 659 -58.42 -33.28 -0.32
CA ILE A 659 -58.34 -34.27 0.76
C ILE A 659 -58.05 -33.49 2.04
N SER A 660 -58.89 -33.60 3.06
CA SER A 660 -58.73 -32.90 4.33
C SER A 660 -59.28 -33.72 5.49
N GLY A 661 -58.84 -33.43 6.71
CA GLY A 661 -59.45 -33.99 7.93
C GLY A 661 -60.83 -33.39 8.23
N SER A 662 -61.04 -32.13 7.84
CA SER A 662 -62.34 -31.45 7.86
C SER A 662 -62.33 -30.25 6.92
N LEU A 663 -63.47 -29.90 6.35
CA LEU A 663 -63.65 -28.73 5.49
C LEU A 663 -64.70 -27.77 6.07
N ASP A 664 -64.31 -26.52 6.30
CA ASP A 664 -65.23 -25.40 6.54
C ASP A 664 -65.16 -24.42 5.35
N ASN A 665 -66.16 -24.46 4.47
CA ASN A 665 -66.33 -23.50 3.38
C ASN A 665 -67.48 -22.50 3.63
N SER A 666 -67.87 -22.30 4.90
CA SER A 666 -68.97 -21.42 5.25
C SER A 666 -68.72 -19.97 4.82
N GLN A 667 -69.73 -19.10 4.95
CA GLN A 667 -69.62 -17.68 4.59
C GLN A 667 -69.29 -17.46 3.10
N SER A 668 -69.93 -18.23 2.22
CA SER A 668 -69.76 -18.14 0.76
C SER A 668 -68.37 -18.56 0.25
N GLY A 669 -67.71 -19.51 0.93
CA GLY A 669 -66.52 -20.16 0.38
C GLY A 669 -66.86 -20.93 -0.90
N ARG A 670 -65.95 -20.93 -1.88
CA ARG A 670 -66.17 -21.54 -3.20
C ARG A 670 -65.09 -22.55 -3.56
#